data_AF-A0A7S4SDZ9-F1
#
_entry.id   AF-A0A7S4SDZ9-F1
#
_cell.length_a   1.000
_cell.length_b   1.000
_cell.length_c   1.000
_cell.angle_alpha   90.00
_cell.angle_beta   90.00
_cell.angle_gamma   90.00
#
_symmetry.space_group_name_H-M   'P 1'
#
loop_
_entity.id
_entity.type
_entity.pdbx_description
1 polymer ?
#
loop_
_entity_poly.entity_id
_entity_poly.type
_entity_poly.pdbx_seq_one_letter_code
_entity_poly.pdbx_strand_id
1 'polypeptide(L)'
;PLFDIPESVRECTLPDTAYFFKTKIRLSSSSTPSLCSTAGTNCPALQFGRMASDDKVYWYKKAGVDPTIYPGDNEWFDFSGVVEFSSQELSTDDVFQMLTVNGPEAGVDIAIDDFSISLPEGNAYPDPNNVCSNLIVNGDAELFGGFPFPHTSYVSTSQLYTKTDGNNNNYFHAPSRKYFWDGLSYDLLPSCLTPSSIYTFSAKVRVNSDVPVVVKPTIRYLDPNGIEQFDTITTCPASTADGGFVTCTADFTFGENYITSPFAKMFFYGVDDQTSAIDYDDISFVHKSGSPTGLVLDSAITSSCWGPGATVFLPSGSPEGGVYDTATVSSVQGAGIVGFVESLVNGVGPITSEKDSPDFAREVAVLSRNIVFESDPLSSIGGTLTVLRTPRVKQTIQGVEINGFGQEGVLGRNPILFKMNGDLSGSAVSKNTIAQSKNRCVNIHATDGLRVSDNVALMTVGHCYALEDGGETGNIFTRNLGAITVAATSKAAGETDDRPATFYANNPSNSWVDNVAAGSERLGFQFQGFGKVSGESASLFTDMRPNIMPIILFSGNAMHSNIVGFQATNMRPTSNQYINGLKTFRNWRNGFLGHTRNMVLSDGVTADSRLGIEFYLSENMFLEDFKVSGYTDTYRALATSIEGYPQFCYGSTSPPIYGIKLHANVITDGQPGNTFTNVAFTDFGQDCGPSSSAVTYNDHFTTPGFTAPTVFSGLTFDTVSANKIDLCSLAATGIKSVSIDDTDGALDPNNGAGPGMVRSDDISMDLGNCVTVPNTCSLYCTDAAPGEPTEPAPAPAPTPVVIEPAPSPTPPASNGAILSSIDPSLSSVDLPSDGICLQDSTWDSFMSELETVPGRSTGLAYKAHSRTHQARGGPIMSFDTSCLVANEWYEIRADVLAQNAGTEEINNCSAVSDCIVLLTSNTNISFGLLQSD
;
A
#
# COMPACT_ATOMS: atom_id res chain seq x y z
N PRO A 1 30.21 6.63 -41.25
CA PRO A 1 31.12 5.50 -40.91
C PRO A 1 30.33 4.19 -40.95
N LEU A 2 30.97 3.10 -41.40
CA LEU A 2 30.32 1.81 -41.61
C LEU A 2 31.09 0.74 -40.84
N PHE A 3 30.39 0.04 -39.96
CA PHE A 3 30.92 -1.04 -39.14
C PHE A 3 30.25 -2.33 -39.62
N ASP A 4 31.02 -3.18 -40.29
CA ASP A 4 30.56 -4.52 -40.64
C ASP A 4 30.40 -5.35 -39.35
N ILE A 5 29.38 -6.19 -39.25
CA ILE A 5 29.17 -7.12 -38.14
C ILE A 5 29.59 -8.51 -38.60
N PRO A 6 30.82 -8.96 -38.27
CA PRO A 6 31.31 -10.28 -38.67
C PRO A 6 30.42 -11.38 -38.13
N GLU A 7 30.38 -12.52 -38.82
CA GLU A 7 29.59 -13.69 -38.42
C GLU A 7 29.85 -14.10 -36.95
N SER A 8 31.09 -14.06 -36.49
CA SER A 8 31.45 -14.37 -35.09
C SER A 8 30.84 -13.41 -34.07
N VAL A 9 30.63 -12.14 -34.43
CA VAL A 9 29.94 -11.17 -33.57
C VAL A 9 28.43 -11.39 -33.63
N ARG A 10 27.88 -11.76 -34.79
CA ARG A 10 26.45 -12.12 -34.92
C ARG A 10 26.08 -13.30 -34.03
N GLU A 11 26.89 -14.36 -34.03
CA GLU A 11 26.68 -15.54 -33.19
C GLU A 11 26.76 -15.24 -31.68
N CYS A 12 27.53 -14.22 -31.30
CA CYS A 12 27.65 -13.78 -29.91
C CYS A 12 26.62 -12.71 -29.51
N THR A 13 25.90 -12.12 -30.47
CA THR A 13 24.90 -11.09 -30.20
C THR A 13 23.59 -11.77 -29.83
N LEU A 14 23.10 -11.49 -28.62
CA LEU A 14 21.85 -12.03 -28.10
C LEU A 14 20.69 -11.31 -28.77
N PRO A 15 19.78 -12.02 -29.45
CA PRO A 15 18.57 -11.41 -29.98
C PRO A 15 17.64 -10.98 -28.86
N ASP A 16 16.79 -9.99 -29.17
CA ASP A 16 15.74 -9.49 -28.30
C ASP A 16 16.28 -9.06 -26.91
N THR A 17 17.52 -8.54 -26.91
CA THR A 17 18.28 -8.13 -25.73
C THR A 17 18.70 -6.68 -25.87
N ALA A 18 18.58 -5.91 -24.78
CA ALA A 18 19.01 -4.53 -24.72
C ALA A 18 20.54 -4.42 -24.66
N TYR A 19 21.10 -3.46 -25.40
CA TYR A 19 22.51 -3.11 -25.42
C TYR A 19 22.70 -1.62 -25.17
N PHE A 20 23.76 -1.26 -24.44
CA PHE A 20 24.20 0.11 -24.26
C PHE A 20 25.11 0.51 -25.41
N PHE A 21 24.60 1.40 -26.24
CA PHE A 21 25.36 2.06 -27.30
C PHE A 21 25.86 3.41 -26.80
N LYS A 22 27.16 3.69 -26.96
CA LYS A 22 27.76 4.99 -26.71
C LYS A 22 28.78 5.32 -27.80
N THR A 23 28.83 6.58 -28.18
CA THR A 23 29.88 7.14 -29.03
C THR A 23 29.95 8.66 -28.83
N LYS A 24 31.06 9.29 -29.21
CA LYS A 24 31.15 10.73 -29.37
C LYS A 24 31.00 11.08 -30.83
N ILE A 25 30.23 12.12 -31.12
CA ILE A 25 30.05 12.63 -32.49
C ILE A 25 30.42 14.11 -32.53
N ARG A 26 30.99 14.53 -33.66
CA ARG A 26 31.11 15.94 -34.03
C ARG A 26 30.71 16.11 -35.48
N LEU A 27 29.79 17.04 -35.75
CA LEU A 27 29.44 17.45 -37.10
C LEU A 27 30.32 18.63 -37.53
N SER A 28 30.82 18.61 -38.76
CA SER A 28 31.55 19.74 -39.33
C SER A 28 31.08 20.03 -40.75
N SER A 29 30.81 21.30 -41.04
CA SER A 29 30.37 21.76 -42.36
C SER A 29 31.26 22.89 -42.85
N SER A 30 31.58 22.88 -44.15
CA SER A 30 32.54 23.81 -44.76
C SER A 30 31.95 25.16 -45.17
N SER A 31 30.61 25.34 -45.18
CA SER A 31 30.00 26.62 -45.57
C SER A 31 28.61 26.95 -44.98
N THR A 32 27.82 25.98 -44.52
CA THR A 32 26.48 26.20 -43.93
C THR A 32 26.22 25.28 -42.74
N PRO A 33 25.69 25.76 -41.60
CA PRO A 33 25.36 24.90 -40.47
C PRO A 33 24.37 23.80 -40.86
N SER A 34 24.49 22.64 -40.22
CA SER A 34 23.70 21.45 -40.51
C SER A 34 22.19 21.69 -40.28
N LEU A 35 21.33 20.92 -40.93
CA LEU A 35 19.88 20.92 -40.66
C LEU A 35 19.56 20.46 -39.24
N CYS A 36 20.44 19.66 -38.63
CA CYS A 36 20.33 19.31 -37.22
C CYS A 36 20.53 20.55 -36.34
N SER A 37 21.55 21.36 -36.63
CA SER A 37 21.82 22.59 -35.89
C SER A 37 20.78 23.69 -36.11
N THR A 38 20.22 23.80 -37.31
CA THR A 38 19.38 24.96 -37.70
C THR A 38 17.89 24.71 -37.60
N ALA A 39 17.45 23.49 -37.87
CA ALA A 39 16.04 23.13 -37.90
C ALA A 39 15.70 22.00 -36.92
N GLY A 40 16.69 21.43 -36.22
CA GLY A 40 16.49 20.26 -35.37
C GLY A 40 16.02 19.02 -36.15
N THR A 41 16.32 18.96 -37.45
CA THR A 41 15.87 17.87 -38.34
C THR A 41 17.06 17.16 -38.95
N ASN A 42 16.86 15.91 -39.38
CA ASN A 42 17.90 15.11 -40.03
C ASN A 42 19.16 14.89 -39.16
N CYS A 43 19.00 14.88 -37.84
CA CYS A 43 20.09 14.65 -36.90
C CYS A 43 20.70 13.24 -37.03
N PRO A 44 21.97 13.05 -36.61
CA PRO A 44 22.64 11.76 -36.68
C PRO A 44 21.82 10.64 -36.01
N ALA A 45 21.86 9.47 -36.63
CA ALA A 45 21.14 8.30 -36.14
C ALA A 45 21.98 7.04 -36.33
N LEU A 46 22.01 6.19 -35.31
CA LEU A 46 22.50 4.83 -35.42
C LEU A 46 21.48 4.02 -36.23
N GLN A 47 21.93 3.41 -37.32
CA GLN A 47 21.14 2.55 -38.17
C GLN A 47 21.77 1.17 -38.28
N PHE A 48 20.92 0.16 -38.33
CA PHE A 48 21.28 -1.22 -38.62
C PHE A 48 20.80 -1.52 -40.05
N GLY A 49 21.75 -1.87 -40.92
CA GLY A 49 21.51 -2.29 -42.29
C GLY A 49 21.74 -3.78 -42.44
N ARG A 50 20.84 -4.50 -43.10
CA ARG A 50 21.04 -5.90 -43.45
C ARG A 50 20.62 -6.18 -44.88
N MET A 51 21.24 -7.18 -45.50
CA MET A 51 20.74 -7.79 -46.73
C MET A 51 20.29 -9.21 -46.40
N ALA A 52 18.99 -9.44 -46.44
CA ALA A 52 18.43 -10.76 -46.17
C ALA A 52 18.75 -11.72 -47.33
N SER A 53 18.57 -13.03 -47.08
CA SER A 53 18.79 -14.09 -48.07
C SER A 53 17.87 -14.00 -49.31
N ASP A 54 16.93 -13.06 -49.34
CA ASP A 54 16.06 -12.75 -50.48
C ASP A 54 16.57 -11.58 -51.34
N ASP A 55 17.85 -11.21 -51.18
CA ASP A 55 18.56 -10.10 -51.85
C ASP A 55 17.96 -8.71 -51.57
N LYS A 56 17.06 -8.57 -50.58
CA LYS A 56 16.53 -7.26 -50.18
C LYS A 56 17.35 -6.63 -49.06
N VAL A 57 17.58 -5.34 -49.18
CA VAL A 57 18.24 -4.52 -48.17
C VAL A 57 17.20 -3.85 -47.27
N TYR A 58 17.38 -4.01 -45.96
CA TYR A 58 16.55 -3.41 -44.94
C TYR A 58 17.39 -2.48 -44.06
N TRP A 59 16.81 -1.35 -43.66
CA TRP A 59 17.43 -0.35 -42.79
C TRP A 59 16.53 -0.06 -41.61
N TYR A 60 17.09 -0.14 -40.40
CA TYR A 60 16.37 0.07 -39.15
C TYR A 60 17.08 1.16 -38.36
N LYS A 61 16.35 2.20 -37.96
CA LYS A 61 16.87 3.22 -37.03
C LYS A 61 16.87 2.63 -35.62
N LYS A 62 18.05 2.54 -34.99
CA LYS A 62 18.24 1.99 -33.64
C LYS A 62 18.29 3.07 -32.56
N ALA A 63 18.98 4.18 -32.84
CA ALA A 63 19.01 5.35 -31.97
C ALA A 63 19.07 6.62 -32.82
N GLY A 64 18.62 7.75 -32.29
CA GLY A 64 18.75 9.05 -32.93
C GLY A 64 19.17 10.13 -31.94
N VAL A 65 19.90 11.13 -32.40
CA VAL A 65 20.20 12.33 -31.62
C VAL A 65 18.93 13.16 -31.53
N ASP A 66 18.50 13.49 -30.31
CA ASP A 66 17.45 14.47 -30.07
C ASP A 66 18.03 15.88 -30.29
N PRO A 67 17.40 16.71 -31.14
CA PRO A 67 17.89 18.04 -31.45
C PRO A 67 17.93 18.99 -30.24
N THR A 68 17.16 18.73 -29.18
CA THR A 68 17.11 19.57 -27.98
C THR A 68 18.35 19.46 -27.09
N ILE A 69 19.12 18.37 -27.24
CA ILE A 69 20.37 18.13 -26.51
C ILE A 69 21.61 18.28 -27.39
N TYR A 70 21.44 18.60 -28.68
CA TYR A 70 22.53 18.81 -29.61
C TYR A 70 23.19 20.18 -29.37
N PRO A 71 24.49 20.24 -29.02
CA PRO A 71 25.14 21.51 -28.66
C PRO A 71 25.46 22.41 -29.86
N GLY A 72 25.37 21.88 -31.08
CA GLY A 72 25.66 22.59 -32.32
C GLY A 72 26.82 22.00 -33.10
N ASP A 73 27.04 22.51 -34.32
CA ASP A 73 28.12 22.06 -35.19
C ASP A 73 29.50 22.44 -34.62
N ASN A 74 30.48 21.58 -34.89
CA ASN A 74 31.89 21.67 -34.48
C ASN A 74 32.16 21.43 -32.98
N GLU A 75 31.16 21.05 -32.20
CA GLU A 75 31.33 20.59 -30.81
C GLU A 75 31.23 19.06 -30.74
N TRP A 76 32.12 18.47 -29.94
CA TRP A 76 32.02 17.05 -29.60
C TRP A 76 30.92 16.87 -28.56
N PHE A 77 30.05 15.88 -28.77
CA PHE A 77 29.00 15.54 -27.83
C PHE A 77 28.83 14.02 -27.70
N ASP A 78 28.38 13.58 -26.54
CA ASP A 78 28.05 12.18 -26.30
C ASP A 78 26.71 11.84 -26.97
N PHE A 79 26.73 10.78 -27.78
CA PHE A 79 25.55 10.13 -28.32
C PHE A 79 25.46 8.73 -27.75
N SER A 80 24.48 8.51 -26.87
CA SER A 80 24.22 7.23 -26.27
C SER A 80 22.75 6.84 -26.38
N GLY A 81 22.46 5.56 -26.22
CA GLY A 81 21.10 5.05 -26.16
C GLY A 81 21.06 3.56 -25.88
N VAL A 82 19.91 3.08 -25.42
CA VAL A 82 19.62 1.66 -25.31
C VAL A 82 19.11 1.18 -26.67
N VAL A 83 19.73 0.15 -27.23
CA VAL A 83 19.39 -0.41 -28.55
C VAL A 83 19.12 -1.89 -28.43
N GLU A 84 18.20 -2.40 -29.25
CA GLU A 84 17.83 -3.81 -29.28
C GLU A 84 17.89 -4.32 -30.71
N PHE A 85 18.28 -5.59 -30.88
CA PHE A 85 18.32 -6.28 -32.15
C PHE A 85 17.41 -7.49 -32.09
N SER A 86 16.39 -7.53 -32.93
CA SER A 86 15.46 -8.64 -32.96
C SER A 86 16.10 -9.92 -33.49
N SER A 87 15.56 -11.07 -33.09
CA SER A 87 15.94 -12.37 -33.66
C SER A 87 15.85 -12.41 -35.20
N GLN A 88 14.90 -11.67 -35.79
CA GLN A 88 14.82 -11.55 -37.25
C GLN A 88 15.99 -10.76 -37.83
N GLU A 89 16.41 -9.66 -37.19
CA GLU A 89 17.49 -8.78 -37.66
C GLU A 89 18.87 -9.42 -37.57
N LEU A 90 19.09 -10.31 -36.60
CA LEU A 90 20.35 -11.03 -36.38
C LEU A 90 20.43 -12.38 -37.09
N SER A 91 19.60 -12.61 -38.11
CA SER A 91 19.60 -13.86 -38.89
C SER A 91 21.00 -14.17 -39.45
N THR A 92 21.54 -15.35 -39.13
CA THR A 92 22.84 -15.81 -39.64
C THR A 92 22.83 -16.01 -41.16
N ASP A 93 21.65 -16.19 -41.76
CA ASP A 93 21.48 -16.36 -43.21
C ASP A 93 21.58 -15.04 -44.00
N ASP A 94 21.75 -13.91 -43.33
CA ASP A 94 21.90 -12.61 -44.00
C ASP A 94 23.26 -12.49 -44.70
N VAL A 95 23.23 -11.93 -45.92
CA VAL A 95 24.41 -11.72 -46.77
C VAL A 95 25.39 -10.75 -46.12
N PHE A 96 24.87 -9.69 -45.49
CA PHE A 96 25.63 -8.80 -44.62
C PHE A 96 24.73 -8.19 -43.55
N GLN A 97 25.35 -7.79 -42.45
CA GLN A 97 24.77 -6.95 -41.41
C GLN A 97 25.79 -5.87 -41.05
N MET A 98 25.33 -4.63 -40.91
CA MET A 98 26.19 -3.50 -40.64
C MET A 98 25.53 -2.46 -39.75
N LEU A 99 26.34 -1.80 -38.94
CA LEU A 99 25.96 -0.60 -38.22
C LEU A 99 26.54 0.62 -38.90
N THR A 100 25.71 1.64 -39.05
CA THR A 100 26.13 2.92 -39.58
C THR A 100 25.59 4.04 -38.73
N VAL A 101 26.36 5.12 -38.60
CA VAL A 101 25.82 6.40 -38.13
C VAL A 101 25.54 7.23 -39.37
N ASN A 102 24.26 7.43 -39.64
CA ASN A 102 23.75 8.11 -40.83
C ASN A 102 23.17 9.48 -40.46
N GLY A 103 23.08 10.36 -41.46
CA GLY A 103 22.71 11.76 -41.24
C GLY A 103 23.88 12.59 -40.70
N PRO A 104 23.93 13.92 -40.90
CA PRO A 104 22.89 14.73 -41.51
C PRO A 104 23.04 14.77 -43.05
N GLU A 105 22.60 15.85 -43.71
CA GLU A 105 22.55 15.98 -45.16
C GLU A 105 23.93 15.94 -45.84
N ALA A 106 23.92 15.69 -47.16
CA ALA A 106 25.13 15.62 -47.96
C ALA A 106 25.95 16.93 -47.86
N GLY A 107 27.25 16.79 -47.64
CA GLY A 107 28.18 17.92 -47.50
C GLY A 107 28.53 18.28 -46.04
N VAL A 108 27.94 17.61 -45.06
CA VAL A 108 28.34 17.67 -43.65
C VAL A 108 29.17 16.44 -43.30
N ASP A 109 30.35 16.67 -42.72
CA ASP A 109 31.24 15.61 -42.26
C ASP A 109 30.84 15.16 -40.85
N ILE A 110 30.93 13.85 -40.58
CA ILE A 110 30.62 13.24 -39.29
C ILE A 110 31.90 12.61 -38.76
N ALA A 111 32.47 13.19 -37.71
CA ALA A 111 33.54 12.57 -36.93
C ALA A 111 32.92 11.73 -35.81
N ILE A 112 33.48 10.54 -35.57
CA ILE A 112 33.02 9.59 -34.56
C ILE A 112 34.22 9.14 -33.74
N ASP A 113 34.05 9.07 -32.43
CA ASP A 113 35.05 8.58 -31.49
C ASP A 113 34.38 7.74 -30.38
N ASP A 114 35.15 6.98 -29.60
CA ASP A 114 34.68 6.19 -28.45
C ASP A 114 33.45 5.28 -28.74
N PHE A 115 33.36 4.69 -29.93
CA PHE A 115 32.22 3.84 -30.31
C PHE A 115 32.23 2.52 -29.52
N SER A 116 31.13 2.24 -28.83
CA SER A 116 30.94 1.01 -28.06
C SER A 116 29.48 0.54 -28.10
N ILE A 117 29.33 -0.78 -28.12
CA ILE A 117 28.07 -1.48 -27.87
C ILE A 117 28.39 -2.55 -26.82
N SER A 118 27.71 -2.51 -25.68
CA SER A 118 27.98 -3.39 -24.54
C SER A 118 26.67 -3.90 -23.95
N LEU A 119 26.71 -5.05 -23.29
CA LEU A 119 25.57 -5.54 -22.51
C LEU A 119 25.44 -4.71 -21.23
N PRO A 120 24.21 -4.53 -20.71
CA PRO A 120 24.01 -4.02 -19.36
C PRO A 120 24.78 -4.85 -18.33
N GLU A 121 25.29 -4.19 -17.30
CA GLU A 121 25.94 -4.85 -16.17
C GLU A 121 24.95 -5.75 -15.41
N GLY A 122 25.44 -6.75 -14.66
CA GLY A 122 24.57 -7.73 -13.98
C GLY A 122 23.61 -7.11 -12.94
N ASN A 123 24.00 -5.97 -12.34
CA ASN A 123 23.17 -5.17 -11.43
C ASN A 123 22.10 -4.31 -12.14
N ALA A 124 22.07 -4.32 -13.48
CA ALA A 124 20.98 -3.75 -14.27
C ALA A 124 19.70 -4.58 -14.23
N TYR A 125 19.78 -5.76 -13.63
CA TYR A 125 18.66 -6.64 -13.35
C TYR A 125 18.47 -6.76 -11.84
N PRO A 126 17.23 -7.05 -11.37
CA PRO A 126 16.96 -7.24 -9.95
C PRO A 126 17.88 -8.28 -9.31
N ASP A 127 18.31 -8.05 -8.07
CA ASP A 127 19.12 -9.02 -7.31
C ASP A 127 18.34 -10.35 -7.20
N PRO A 128 18.86 -11.46 -7.74
CA PRO A 128 18.15 -12.75 -7.71
C PRO A 128 17.84 -13.25 -6.29
N ASN A 129 18.55 -12.76 -5.27
CA ASN A 129 18.28 -13.10 -3.87
C ASN A 129 17.24 -12.19 -3.19
N ASN A 130 16.93 -11.05 -3.80
CA ASN A 130 16.08 -10.02 -3.19
C ASN A 130 15.21 -9.25 -4.21
N VAL A 131 14.73 -9.96 -5.23
CA VAL A 131 14.04 -9.43 -6.41
C VAL A 131 12.81 -8.57 -6.06
N CYS A 132 12.11 -8.90 -4.97
CA CYS A 132 10.83 -8.27 -4.62
C CYS A 132 10.93 -7.21 -3.51
N SER A 133 12.13 -6.86 -3.01
CA SER A 133 12.25 -5.83 -1.96
C SER A 133 12.02 -4.41 -2.46
N ASN A 134 12.46 -4.11 -3.68
CA ASN A 134 12.16 -2.89 -4.39
C ASN A 134 11.94 -3.27 -5.85
N LEU A 135 10.75 -3.00 -6.38
CA LEU A 135 10.39 -3.39 -7.75
C LEU A 135 11.10 -2.55 -8.80
N ILE A 136 11.68 -1.40 -8.41
CA ILE A 136 12.35 -0.45 -9.30
C ILE A 136 13.86 -0.56 -9.15
N VAL A 137 14.53 -0.84 -10.27
CA VAL A 137 16.00 -0.81 -10.41
C VAL A 137 16.39 0.51 -11.05
N ASN A 138 17.46 1.15 -10.56
CA ASN A 138 17.98 2.43 -11.07
C ASN A 138 16.97 3.59 -11.03
N GLY A 139 16.11 3.63 -10.01
CA GLY A 139 15.10 4.68 -9.94
C GLY A 139 15.64 6.09 -9.65
N ASP A 140 16.89 6.19 -9.19
CA ASP A 140 17.65 7.43 -8.94
C ASP A 140 18.47 7.88 -10.17
N ALA A 141 18.45 7.13 -11.27
CA ALA A 141 19.20 7.41 -12.49
C ALA A 141 20.75 7.46 -12.34
N GLU A 142 21.30 7.00 -11.21
CA GLU A 142 22.74 7.08 -10.92
C GLU A 142 23.55 5.89 -11.45
N LEU A 143 22.87 4.82 -11.84
CA LEU A 143 23.53 3.60 -12.29
C LEU A 143 23.84 3.64 -13.79
N PHE A 144 24.66 2.67 -14.20
CA PHE A 144 24.94 2.34 -15.60
C PHE A 144 25.54 3.48 -16.43
N GLY A 145 26.20 4.46 -15.80
CA GLY A 145 26.84 5.56 -16.53
C GLY A 145 25.85 6.49 -17.22
N GLY A 146 24.65 6.66 -16.65
CA GLY A 146 23.62 7.57 -17.15
C GLY A 146 22.75 6.98 -18.26
N PHE A 147 22.78 5.67 -18.48
CA PHE A 147 21.80 5.04 -19.36
C PHE A 147 20.46 4.91 -18.63
N PRO A 148 19.34 5.34 -19.25
CA PRO A 148 18.03 5.26 -18.65
C PRO A 148 17.47 3.86 -18.77
N PHE A 149 18.14 2.87 -18.18
CA PHE A 149 17.81 1.45 -18.20
C PHE A 149 17.65 0.93 -16.76
N PRO A 150 16.74 -0.02 -16.48
CA PRO A 150 15.79 -0.68 -17.40
C PRO A 150 14.52 0.14 -17.67
N HIS A 151 14.51 1.42 -17.31
CA HIS A 151 13.47 2.36 -17.69
C HIS A 151 13.37 2.48 -19.22
N THR A 152 12.19 2.82 -19.73
CA THR A 152 11.99 3.04 -21.17
C THR A 152 10.99 4.17 -21.38
N SER A 153 10.91 4.70 -22.59
CA SER A 153 9.78 5.56 -22.94
C SER A 153 8.53 4.72 -23.17
N TYR A 154 7.39 5.13 -22.62
CA TYR A 154 6.11 4.44 -22.83
C TYR A 154 5.72 4.41 -24.31
N VAL A 155 6.00 5.48 -25.05
CA VAL A 155 5.79 5.56 -26.50
C VAL A 155 7.13 5.37 -27.18
N SER A 156 7.26 4.31 -27.99
CA SER A 156 8.53 3.93 -28.63
C SER A 156 9.15 4.99 -29.55
N THR A 157 8.37 5.99 -30.00
CA THR A 157 8.90 7.10 -30.81
C THR A 157 9.50 8.24 -29.99
N SER A 158 9.33 8.20 -28.68
CA SER A 158 9.81 9.20 -27.73
C SER A 158 11.08 8.68 -27.05
N GLN A 159 11.92 9.59 -26.59
CA GLN A 159 13.22 9.23 -26.02
C GLN A 159 13.25 9.60 -24.54
N LEU A 160 13.88 8.74 -23.76
CA LEU A 160 14.19 8.95 -22.36
C LEU A 160 15.70 9.14 -22.25
N TYR A 161 16.12 10.09 -21.44
CA TYR A 161 17.53 10.43 -21.21
C TYR A 161 17.81 10.51 -19.73
N THR A 162 19.10 10.55 -19.40
CA THR A 162 19.55 10.95 -18.07
C THR A 162 20.23 12.32 -18.18
N LYS A 163 19.93 13.22 -17.25
CA LYS A 163 20.57 14.53 -17.10
C LYS A 163 21.17 14.64 -15.72
N THR A 164 22.25 15.40 -15.60
CA THR A 164 22.90 15.70 -14.32
C THR A 164 22.62 17.13 -13.91
N ASP A 165 22.21 17.35 -12.66
CA ASP A 165 22.01 18.68 -12.10
C ASP A 165 23.33 19.33 -11.62
N GLY A 166 23.25 20.55 -11.08
CA GLY A 166 24.41 21.30 -10.58
C GLY A 166 25.07 20.70 -9.32
N ASN A 167 24.45 19.70 -8.69
CA ASN A 167 24.96 18.99 -7.52
C ASN A 167 25.51 17.59 -7.87
N ASN A 168 25.65 17.28 -9.17
CA ASN A 168 26.06 15.98 -9.65
C ASN A 168 25.05 14.85 -9.33
N ASN A 169 23.76 15.21 -9.23
CA ASN A 169 22.65 14.26 -9.11
C ASN A 169 22.03 14.05 -10.49
N ASN A 170 21.97 12.79 -10.91
CA ASN A 170 21.36 12.35 -12.15
C ASN A 170 19.84 12.23 -11.99
N TYR A 171 19.11 12.44 -13.08
CA TYR A 171 17.67 12.27 -13.13
C TYR A 171 17.22 11.90 -14.54
N PHE A 172 16.10 11.21 -14.65
CA PHE A 172 15.50 10.89 -15.95
C PHE A 172 14.80 12.10 -16.56
N HIS A 173 14.99 12.31 -17.85
CA HIS A 173 14.39 13.39 -18.61
C HIS A 173 13.66 12.83 -19.82
N ALA A 174 12.35 13.07 -19.91
CA ALA A 174 11.53 12.71 -21.06
C ALA A 174 11.17 13.99 -21.87
N PRO A 175 12.03 14.42 -22.81
CA PRO A 175 11.73 15.52 -23.70
C PRO A 175 10.72 15.12 -24.78
N SER A 176 10.15 16.13 -25.45
CA SER A 176 9.43 15.94 -26.73
C SER A 176 8.24 14.95 -26.66
N ARG A 177 7.55 14.90 -25.51
CA ARG A 177 6.35 14.08 -25.30
C ARG A 177 5.27 14.41 -26.34
N LYS A 178 4.62 13.38 -26.89
CA LYS A 178 3.56 13.52 -27.90
C LYS A 178 2.15 13.40 -27.34
N TYR A 179 2.01 12.69 -26.23
CA TYR A 179 0.73 12.38 -25.61
C TYR A 179 0.83 12.57 -24.11
N PHE A 180 -0.31 12.76 -23.46
CA PHE A 180 -0.32 12.95 -22.01
C PHE A 180 0.12 11.71 -21.23
N TRP A 181 0.03 10.50 -21.81
CA TRP A 181 0.55 9.24 -21.26
C TRP A 181 1.98 8.91 -21.72
N ASP A 182 2.59 9.77 -22.54
CA ASP A 182 3.97 9.61 -22.99
C ASP A 182 4.93 10.02 -21.87
N GLY A 183 6.06 9.33 -21.71
CA GLY A 183 6.96 9.56 -20.58
C GLY A 183 7.74 8.32 -20.18
N LEU A 184 8.26 8.31 -18.95
CA LEU A 184 8.96 7.16 -18.39
C LEU A 184 7.99 6.01 -18.13
N SER A 185 8.43 4.80 -18.47
CA SER A 185 7.76 3.55 -18.12
C SER A 185 8.75 2.50 -17.62
N TYR A 186 8.24 1.53 -16.87
CA TYR A 186 9.01 0.46 -16.26
C TYR A 186 8.15 -0.80 -16.16
N ASP A 187 8.70 -1.96 -16.56
CA ASP A 187 8.01 -3.24 -16.44
C ASP A 187 8.24 -3.84 -15.05
N LEU A 188 7.17 -3.94 -14.27
CA LEU A 188 7.19 -4.57 -12.95
C LEU A 188 7.19 -6.08 -13.12
N LEU A 189 7.95 -6.78 -12.28
CA LEU A 189 8.06 -8.23 -12.36
C LEU A 189 6.78 -8.89 -11.83
N PRO A 190 5.97 -9.59 -12.66
CA PRO A 190 4.68 -10.14 -12.23
C PRO A 190 4.77 -11.11 -11.05
N SER A 191 5.88 -11.86 -10.93
CA SER A 191 6.08 -12.81 -9.83
C SER A 191 6.21 -12.17 -8.45
N CYS A 192 6.49 -10.87 -8.38
CA CYS A 192 6.53 -10.12 -7.12
C CYS A 192 5.18 -9.48 -6.75
N LEU A 193 4.23 -9.46 -7.68
CA LEU A 193 2.92 -8.81 -7.53
C LEU A 193 1.92 -9.77 -6.89
N THR A 194 2.21 -10.19 -5.66
CA THR A 194 1.35 -11.11 -4.91
C THR A 194 0.11 -10.39 -4.37
N PRO A 195 -1.06 -11.05 -4.32
CA PRO A 195 -2.28 -10.42 -3.80
C PRO A 195 -2.09 -9.91 -2.39
N SER A 196 -2.67 -8.75 -2.08
CA SER A 196 -2.62 -8.18 -0.72
C SER A 196 -1.21 -7.80 -0.23
N SER A 197 -0.18 -7.89 -1.07
CA SER A 197 1.13 -7.31 -0.76
C SER A 197 1.10 -5.81 -0.94
N ILE A 198 1.62 -5.10 0.06
CA ILE A 198 1.69 -3.65 0.12
C ILE A 198 3.11 -3.21 -0.21
N TYR A 199 3.22 -2.34 -1.19
CA TYR A 199 4.45 -1.66 -1.53
C TYR A 199 4.28 -0.15 -1.33
N THR A 200 5.29 0.51 -0.77
CA THR A 200 5.35 1.97 -0.71
C THR A 200 6.01 2.47 -1.99
N PHE A 201 5.21 3.11 -2.83
CA PHE A 201 5.66 3.87 -3.99
C PHE A 201 6.18 5.24 -3.54
N SER A 202 7.30 5.68 -4.10
CA SER A 202 7.74 7.07 -4.03
C SER A 202 8.38 7.49 -5.35
N ALA A 203 8.16 8.72 -5.77
CA ALA A 203 8.87 9.33 -6.88
C ALA A 203 8.98 10.84 -6.71
N LYS A 204 10.07 11.42 -7.18
CA LYS A 204 10.20 12.86 -7.44
C LYS A 204 9.88 13.13 -8.90
N VAL A 205 9.03 14.11 -9.14
CA VAL A 205 8.62 14.52 -10.48
C VAL A 205 8.76 16.03 -10.63
N ARG A 206 9.25 16.50 -11.78
CA ARG A 206 9.21 17.92 -12.14
C ARG A 206 8.65 18.06 -13.56
N VAL A 207 7.59 18.84 -13.72
CA VAL A 207 7.02 19.12 -15.05
C VAL A 207 7.55 20.46 -15.54
N ASN A 208 8.22 20.45 -16.68
CA ASN A 208 8.76 21.65 -17.32
C ASN A 208 7.65 22.40 -18.07
N SER A 209 6.70 22.94 -17.32
CA SER A 209 5.56 23.74 -17.80
C SER A 209 5.51 25.10 -17.11
N ASP A 210 4.99 26.11 -17.82
CA ASP A 210 4.76 27.46 -17.30
C ASP A 210 3.56 27.51 -16.33
N VAL A 211 2.69 26.49 -16.36
CA VAL A 211 1.50 26.36 -15.51
C VAL A 211 1.60 25.12 -14.63
N PRO A 212 0.97 25.11 -13.43
CA PRO A 212 1.00 23.92 -12.57
C PRO A 212 0.34 22.72 -13.24
N VAL A 213 1.10 21.63 -13.41
CA VAL A 213 0.64 20.37 -14.00
C VAL A 213 0.72 19.26 -12.96
N VAL A 214 -0.31 18.41 -12.91
CA VAL A 214 -0.39 17.22 -12.06
C VAL A 214 0.04 15.99 -12.85
N VAL A 215 0.82 15.11 -12.22
CA VAL A 215 1.24 13.83 -12.79
C VAL A 215 0.68 12.69 -11.96
N LYS A 216 0.27 11.61 -12.63
CA LYS A 216 -0.30 10.40 -12.01
C LYS A 216 0.50 9.15 -12.41
N PRO A 217 1.32 8.59 -11.50
CA PRO A 217 1.89 7.25 -11.68
C PRO A 217 0.78 6.20 -11.75
N THR A 218 0.85 5.32 -12.75
CA THR A 218 -0.22 4.39 -13.12
C THR A 218 0.35 3.06 -13.55
N ILE A 219 -0.34 1.97 -13.23
CA ILE A 219 0.01 0.62 -13.64
C ILE A 219 -0.99 0.14 -14.69
N ARG A 220 -0.49 -0.27 -15.85
CA ARG A 220 -1.25 -0.94 -16.90
C ARG A 220 -1.08 -2.45 -16.79
N TYR A 221 -2.18 -3.19 -16.84
CA TYR A 221 -2.22 -4.65 -16.82
C TYR A 221 -3.42 -5.18 -17.63
N LEU A 222 -3.49 -6.50 -17.84
CA LEU A 222 -4.66 -7.20 -18.37
C LEU A 222 -5.43 -7.91 -17.24
N ASP A 223 -6.75 -7.76 -17.24
CA ASP A 223 -7.65 -8.53 -16.38
C ASP A 223 -7.79 -10.01 -16.84
N PRO A 224 -8.47 -10.88 -16.06
CA PRO A 224 -8.66 -12.29 -16.43
C PRO A 224 -9.40 -12.52 -17.77
N ASN A 225 -10.10 -11.52 -18.30
CA ASN A 225 -10.78 -11.57 -19.59
C ASN A 225 -9.90 -11.04 -20.75
N GLY A 226 -8.66 -10.62 -20.45
CA GLY A 226 -7.74 -10.03 -21.41
C GLY A 226 -8.06 -8.58 -21.77
N ILE A 227 -8.82 -7.86 -20.94
CA ILE A 227 -9.12 -6.44 -21.14
C ILE A 227 -8.07 -5.61 -20.41
N GLU A 228 -7.60 -4.54 -21.06
CA GLU A 228 -6.65 -3.60 -20.46
C GLU A 228 -7.29 -2.80 -19.32
N GLN A 229 -6.58 -2.76 -18.19
CA GLN A 229 -6.94 -2.02 -16.99
C GLN A 229 -5.81 -1.07 -16.60
N PHE A 230 -6.17 -0.03 -15.83
CA PHE A 230 -5.28 1.06 -15.44
C PHE A 230 -5.54 1.47 -14.00
N ASP A 231 -4.62 1.14 -13.10
CA ASP A 231 -4.73 1.52 -11.69
C ASP A 231 -3.78 2.68 -11.41
N THR A 232 -4.34 3.82 -10.99
CA THR A 232 -3.54 4.97 -10.57
C THR A 232 -2.98 4.72 -9.17
N ILE A 233 -1.67 4.77 -9.00
CA ILE A 233 -1.00 4.55 -7.71
C ILE A 233 -1.28 5.72 -6.76
N THR A 234 -1.07 6.94 -7.25
CA THR A 234 -1.30 8.18 -6.49
C THR A 234 -1.42 9.37 -7.44
N THR A 235 -1.76 10.53 -6.90
CA THR A 235 -1.73 11.81 -7.61
C THR A 235 -0.65 12.70 -7.01
N CYS A 236 0.34 13.07 -7.80
CA CYS A 236 1.43 13.90 -7.33
C CYS A 236 0.98 15.37 -7.14
N PRO A 237 1.60 16.13 -6.22
CA PRO A 237 1.39 17.58 -6.16
C PRO A 237 1.63 18.23 -7.53
N ALA A 238 0.98 19.36 -7.80
CA ALA A 238 1.20 20.06 -9.06
C ALA A 238 2.64 20.63 -9.13
N SER A 239 3.27 20.55 -10.30
CA SER A 239 4.64 20.99 -10.56
C SER A 239 4.73 21.94 -11.76
N THR A 240 5.71 22.83 -11.73
CA THR A 240 6.09 23.78 -12.80
C THR A 240 7.60 23.73 -13.03
N ALA A 241 8.07 24.34 -14.12
CA ALA A 241 9.50 24.41 -14.44
C ALA A 241 10.32 25.09 -13.32
N ASP A 242 9.79 26.18 -12.75
CA ASP A 242 10.44 26.95 -11.69
C ASP A 242 10.21 26.39 -10.28
N GLY A 243 9.25 25.47 -10.12
CA GLY A 243 8.82 24.93 -8.83
C GLY A 243 9.73 23.84 -8.24
N GLY A 244 10.66 23.31 -9.04
CA GLY A 244 11.51 22.19 -8.65
C GLY A 244 10.77 20.83 -8.62
N PHE A 245 11.43 19.83 -8.05
CA PHE A 245 10.85 18.49 -7.88
C PHE A 245 9.79 18.49 -6.77
N VAL A 246 8.65 17.84 -7.06
CA VAL A 246 7.65 17.47 -6.06
C VAL A 246 7.73 15.97 -5.79
N THR A 247 7.56 15.58 -4.53
CA THR A 247 7.53 14.17 -4.13
C THR A 247 6.09 13.69 -4.01
N CYS A 248 5.82 12.51 -4.56
CA CYS A 248 4.58 11.79 -4.33
C CYS A 248 4.86 10.39 -3.79
N THR A 249 4.16 10.04 -2.72
CA THR A 249 4.33 8.78 -2.00
C THR A 249 2.96 8.18 -1.71
N ALA A 250 2.82 6.88 -1.88
CA ALA A 250 1.61 6.15 -1.52
C ALA A 250 1.92 4.68 -1.25
N ASP A 251 1.13 4.06 -0.38
CA ASP A 251 1.07 2.60 -0.31
C ASP A 251 0.11 2.08 -1.36
N PHE A 252 0.52 1.04 -2.08
CA PHE A 252 -0.26 0.39 -3.13
C PHE A 252 -0.36 -1.10 -2.84
N THR A 253 -1.57 -1.65 -2.91
CA THR A 253 -1.81 -3.08 -2.73
C THR A 253 -2.16 -3.72 -4.07
N PHE A 254 -1.43 -4.76 -4.46
CA PHE A 254 -1.74 -5.50 -5.68
C PHE A 254 -2.95 -6.43 -5.47
N GLY A 255 -3.95 -6.34 -6.36
CA GLY A 255 -5.12 -7.23 -6.38
C GLY A 255 -4.87 -8.56 -7.09
N GLU A 256 -5.84 -9.47 -7.07
CA GLU A 256 -5.72 -10.80 -7.69
C GLU A 256 -5.53 -10.76 -9.21
N ASN A 257 -6.08 -9.75 -9.88
CA ASN A 257 -6.00 -9.61 -11.33
C ASN A 257 -4.55 -9.47 -11.84
N TYR A 258 -3.64 -8.97 -11.00
CA TYR A 258 -2.23 -8.83 -11.33
C TYR A 258 -1.53 -10.19 -11.49
N ILE A 259 -1.96 -11.23 -10.77
CA ILE A 259 -1.35 -12.57 -10.83
C ILE A 259 -1.53 -13.19 -12.21
N THR A 260 -2.74 -13.07 -12.75
CA THR A 260 -3.09 -13.65 -14.04
C THR A 260 -2.59 -12.82 -15.21
N SER A 261 -2.10 -11.61 -14.93
CA SER A 261 -1.64 -10.71 -15.95
C SER A 261 -0.27 -11.13 -16.48
N PRO A 262 -0.09 -11.20 -17.82
CA PRO A 262 1.21 -11.53 -18.39
C PRO A 262 2.24 -10.40 -18.22
N PHE A 263 1.80 -9.20 -17.88
CA PHE A 263 2.67 -8.05 -17.60
C PHE A 263 2.01 -7.10 -16.61
N ALA A 264 2.82 -6.27 -15.96
CA ALA A 264 2.37 -5.09 -15.26
C ALA A 264 3.36 -3.97 -15.58
N LYS A 265 2.92 -2.91 -16.26
CA LYS A 265 3.79 -1.83 -16.70
C LYS A 265 3.42 -0.54 -15.98
N MET A 266 4.35 0.00 -15.20
CA MET A 266 4.21 1.31 -14.59
C MET A 266 4.56 2.39 -15.60
N PHE A 267 3.78 3.46 -15.65
CA PHE A 267 4.05 4.67 -16.43
C PHE A 267 3.47 5.90 -15.73
N PHE A 268 3.82 7.09 -16.22
CA PHE A 268 3.34 8.35 -15.68
C PHE A 268 2.51 9.07 -16.73
N TYR A 269 1.34 9.59 -16.37
CA TYR A 269 0.57 10.45 -17.24
C TYR A 269 0.35 11.84 -16.65
N GLY A 270 0.49 12.87 -17.49
CA GLY A 270 0.17 14.26 -17.15
C GLY A 270 -1.33 14.51 -17.26
N VAL A 271 -1.92 15.21 -16.29
CA VAL A 271 -3.33 15.62 -16.35
C VAL A 271 -3.40 16.93 -17.12
N ASP A 272 -4.22 16.96 -18.18
CA ASP A 272 -4.43 18.12 -19.06
C ASP A 272 -3.17 18.70 -19.73
N ASP A 273 -2.04 17.98 -19.68
CA ASP A 273 -0.77 18.33 -20.34
C ASP A 273 -0.28 17.17 -21.22
N GLN A 274 -0.10 17.46 -22.52
CA GLN A 274 0.26 16.45 -23.52
C GLN A 274 1.76 16.46 -23.88
N THR A 275 2.45 17.59 -23.72
CA THR A 275 3.71 17.82 -24.42
C THR A 275 4.84 18.35 -23.54
N SER A 276 4.55 18.88 -22.35
CA SER A 276 5.60 19.45 -21.48
C SER A 276 6.59 18.36 -21.08
N ALA A 277 7.89 18.64 -21.10
CA ALA A 277 8.89 17.66 -20.69
C ALA A 277 8.74 17.32 -19.21
N ILE A 278 8.95 16.05 -18.84
CA ILE A 278 8.87 15.62 -17.45
C ILE A 278 10.23 15.06 -17.03
N ASP A 279 10.69 15.51 -15.86
CA ASP A 279 11.83 14.96 -15.16
C ASP A 279 11.36 14.03 -14.05
N TYR A 280 12.07 12.93 -13.86
CA TYR A 280 11.78 11.91 -12.84
C TYR A 280 13.06 11.57 -12.08
N ASP A 281 12.93 11.40 -10.78
CA ASP A 281 14.05 11.09 -9.90
C ASP A 281 13.55 10.30 -8.67
N ASP A 282 14.46 9.62 -7.97
CA ASP A 282 14.20 8.84 -6.75
C ASP A 282 12.97 7.93 -6.83
N ILE A 283 12.77 7.26 -7.97
CA ILE A 283 11.63 6.35 -8.16
C ILE A 283 11.87 5.07 -7.37
N SER A 284 10.96 4.71 -6.49
CA SER A 284 11.04 3.49 -5.72
C SER A 284 9.67 2.87 -5.52
N PHE A 285 9.66 1.54 -5.41
CA PHE A 285 8.45 0.82 -5.08
C PHE A 285 8.83 -0.30 -4.12
N VAL A 286 8.95 0.06 -2.85
CA VAL A 286 9.60 -0.73 -1.80
C VAL A 286 8.57 -1.59 -1.09
N HIS A 287 8.86 -2.88 -0.94
CA HIS A 287 8.00 -3.82 -0.22
C HIS A 287 7.85 -3.40 1.24
N LYS A 288 6.62 -3.11 1.65
CA LYS A 288 6.27 -2.74 3.02
C LYS A 288 5.82 -3.96 3.82
N SER A 289 4.92 -4.76 3.25
CA SER A 289 4.42 -6.00 3.86
C SER A 289 3.85 -6.95 2.81
N GLY A 290 4.09 -8.25 2.95
CA GLY A 290 3.59 -9.27 2.02
C GLY A 290 2.15 -9.69 2.33
N SER A 291 1.58 -10.55 1.48
CA SER A 291 0.35 -11.28 1.82
C SER A 291 0.53 -11.97 3.18
N PRO A 292 -0.39 -11.81 4.14
CA PRO A 292 -0.25 -12.49 5.42
C PRO A 292 -0.19 -14.01 5.19
N THR A 293 0.95 -14.63 5.48
CA THR A 293 1.15 -16.09 5.33
C THR A 293 0.72 -16.87 6.58
N GLY A 294 0.39 -16.14 7.65
CA GLY A 294 0.00 -16.68 8.95
C GLY A 294 -0.45 -15.58 9.91
N LEU A 295 -1.09 -15.98 11.00
CA LEU A 295 -1.50 -15.11 12.10
C LEU A 295 -0.63 -15.44 13.30
N VAL A 296 -0.13 -14.40 13.96
CA VAL A 296 0.53 -14.50 15.26
C VAL A 296 -0.51 -14.22 16.33
N LEU A 297 -0.78 -15.24 17.16
CA LEU A 297 -1.77 -15.16 18.24
C LEU A 297 -1.09 -15.38 19.59
N ASP A 298 -1.68 -14.85 20.66
CA ASP A 298 -1.18 -15.08 22.02
C ASP A 298 -1.07 -16.58 22.35
N SER A 299 0.09 -16.97 22.88
CA SER A 299 0.41 -18.29 23.41
C SER A 299 -0.60 -18.88 24.41
N ALA A 300 -1.27 -18.03 25.18
CA ALA A 300 -2.29 -18.45 26.12
C ALA A 300 -3.55 -19.00 25.42
N ILE A 301 -3.80 -18.58 24.17
CA ILE A 301 -4.98 -18.95 23.36
C ILE A 301 -4.70 -20.23 22.55
N THR A 302 -3.50 -20.36 21.99
CA THR A 302 -3.15 -21.44 21.04
C THR A 302 -2.80 -22.78 21.70
N SER A 303 -2.36 -22.77 22.95
CA SER A 303 -1.81 -23.95 23.65
C SER A 303 -2.81 -25.05 24.02
N SER A 304 -4.11 -24.92 23.74
CA SER A 304 -5.09 -25.94 24.19
C SER A 304 -6.29 -26.28 23.29
N CYS A 305 -6.60 -25.55 22.21
CA CYS A 305 -7.85 -25.79 21.45
C CYS A 305 -7.79 -25.58 19.92
N TRP A 306 -6.69 -25.09 19.34
CA TRP A 306 -6.57 -24.86 17.89
C TRP A 306 -5.66 -25.94 17.29
N GLY A 307 -6.02 -26.45 16.10
CA GLY A 307 -5.25 -27.49 15.45
C GLY A 307 -5.39 -27.45 13.92
N PRO A 308 -4.48 -28.11 13.19
CA PRO A 308 -4.57 -28.24 11.74
C PRO A 308 -5.94 -28.75 11.29
N GLY A 309 -6.49 -28.16 10.23
CA GLY A 309 -7.83 -28.47 9.70
C GLY A 309 -8.97 -27.69 10.36
N ALA A 310 -8.73 -26.94 11.44
CA ALA A 310 -9.74 -26.05 12.01
C ALA A 310 -10.00 -24.85 11.08
N THR A 311 -11.26 -24.47 10.97
CA THR A 311 -11.69 -23.25 10.29
C THR A 311 -11.61 -22.07 11.24
N VAL A 312 -10.98 -20.99 10.78
CA VAL A 312 -10.95 -19.69 11.46
C VAL A 312 -11.79 -18.67 10.71
N PHE A 313 -12.29 -17.69 11.44
CA PHE A 313 -13.13 -16.61 10.97
C PHE A 313 -12.55 -15.27 11.42
N LEU A 314 -12.62 -14.30 10.52
CA LEU A 314 -12.23 -12.92 10.72
C LEU A 314 -13.41 -12.01 10.34
N PRO A 315 -13.99 -11.25 11.28
CA PRO A 315 -15.17 -10.42 11.04
C PRO A 315 -14.83 -9.11 10.34
N SER A 316 -15.71 -8.53 9.52
CA SER A 316 -15.41 -7.37 8.65
C SER A 316 -14.46 -6.31 9.21
N GLY A 317 -13.50 -5.90 8.39
CA GLY A 317 -12.63 -4.76 8.68
C GLY A 317 -13.13 -3.43 8.11
N SER A 318 -14.22 -3.42 7.35
CA SER A 318 -14.80 -2.22 6.73
C SER A 318 -16.15 -1.89 7.37
N PRO A 319 -16.80 -0.78 7.01
CA PRO A 319 -18.14 -0.53 7.48
C PRO A 319 -19.23 -1.45 6.93
N GLU A 320 -18.92 -2.27 5.93
CA GLU A 320 -19.85 -3.28 5.43
C GLU A 320 -19.77 -4.55 6.27
N GLY A 321 -20.81 -4.84 7.04
CA GLY A 321 -20.87 -6.01 7.91
C GLY A 321 -20.88 -7.36 7.22
N GLY A 322 -21.21 -7.41 5.92
CA GLY A 322 -21.32 -8.65 5.14
C GLY A 322 -19.99 -9.19 4.59
N VAL A 323 -18.90 -8.42 4.68
CA VAL A 323 -17.58 -8.80 4.17
C VAL A 323 -16.78 -9.45 5.30
N TYR A 324 -16.18 -10.62 5.07
CA TYR A 324 -15.43 -11.35 6.08
C TYR A 324 -14.48 -12.35 5.43
N ASP A 325 -13.50 -12.83 6.20
CA ASP A 325 -12.55 -13.83 5.73
C ASP A 325 -12.67 -15.11 6.55
N THR A 326 -12.41 -16.23 5.88
CA THR A 326 -12.26 -17.54 6.51
C THR A 326 -10.98 -18.19 6.02
N ALA A 327 -10.30 -18.93 6.90
CA ALA A 327 -9.13 -19.69 6.51
C ALA A 327 -9.10 -21.04 7.23
N THR A 328 -8.34 -21.98 6.66
CA THR A 328 -8.09 -23.28 7.29
C THR A 328 -6.68 -23.31 7.86
N VAL A 329 -6.57 -23.67 9.15
CA VAL A 329 -5.28 -23.80 9.83
C VAL A 329 -4.46 -24.92 9.18
N SER A 330 -3.26 -24.61 8.67
CA SER A 330 -2.33 -25.59 8.08
C SER A 330 -1.44 -26.23 9.13
N SER A 331 -0.89 -25.41 10.01
CA SER A 331 0.04 -25.82 11.04
C SER A 331 0.01 -24.85 12.21
N VAL A 332 0.30 -25.36 13.40
CA VAL A 332 0.51 -24.55 14.62
C VAL A 332 1.96 -24.78 15.04
N GLN A 333 2.78 -23.73 14.99
CA GLN A 333 4.19 -23.79 15.34
C GLN A 333 4.45 -23.03 16.66
N GLY A 334 5.13 -23.69 17.60
CA GLY A 334 5.50 -23.11 18.89
C GLY A 334 4.32 -22.61 19.71
N ALA A 335 4.51 -21.50 20.41
CA ALA A 335 3.54 -20.86 21.28
C ALA A 335 2.77 -19.71 20.60
N GLY A 336 2.59 -19.69 19.27
CA GLY A 336 1.85 -18.56 18.69
C GLY A 336 1.86 -18.37 17.18
N ILE A 337 2.31 -19.32 16.36
CA ILE A 337 2.28 -19.14 14.90
C ILE A 337 1.27 -20.10 14.29
N VAL A 338 0.21 -19.57 13.69
CA VAL A 338 -0.77 -20.32 12.91
C VAL A 338 -0.49 -20.05 11.43
N GLY A 339 0.10 -21.02 10.73
CA GLY A 339 0.16 -20.98 9.27
C GLY A 339 -1.20 -21.36 8.69
N PHE A 340 -1.61 -20.77 7.55
CA PHE A 340 -2.85 -21.11 6.85
C PHE A 340 -2.57 -21.85 5.54
N VAL A 341 -3.49 -22.72 5.10
CA VAL A 341 -3.38 -23.47 3.82
C VAL A 341 -3.84 -22.61 2.66
N GLU A 342 -4.87 -21.78 2.90
CA GLU A 342 -5.39 -20.81 1.94
C GLU A 342 -5.04 -19.42 2.47
N SER A 343 -4.55 -18.56 1.56
CA SER A 343 -4.45 -17.14 1.82
C SER A 343 -5.81 -16.62 2.30
N LEU A 344 -5.82 -15.53 3.05
CA LEU A 344 -7.03 -14.80 3.40
C LEU A 344 -7.59 -14.24 2.09
N VAL A 345 -8.54 -14.96 1.48
CA VAL A 345 -8.84 -14.87 0.02
C VAL A 345 -10.17 -14.18 -0.30
N ASN A 346 -10.97 -13.74 0.67
CA ASN A 346 -12.34 -13.26 0.38
C ASN A 346 -12.54 -11.74 0.42
N GLY A 347 -11.52 -10.97 0.02
CA GLY A 347 -11.74 -9.59 -0.45
C GLY A 347 -11.80 -8.50 0.62
N VAL A 348 -11.38 -8.75 1.86
CA VAL A 348 -10.97 -7.66 2.76
C VAL A 348 -9.46 -7.55 2.63
N GLY A 349 -8.94 -6.36 2.31
CA GLY A 349 -7.48 -6.19 2.23
C GLY A 349 -6.78 -6.31 3.59
N PRO A 350 -5.64 -5.65 3.81
CA PRO A 350 -4.75 -5.95 4.93
C PRO A 350 -5.49 -6.03 6.29
N ILE A 351 -5.25 -7.10 7.04
CA ILE A 351 -5.80 -7.24 8.40
C ILE A 351 -5.10 -6.23 9.30
N THR A 352 -5.86 -5.33 9.94
CA THR A 352 -5.33 -4.49 11.01
C THR A 352 -4.97 -5.38 12.20
N SER A 353 -3.67 -5.54 12.47
CA SER A 353 -3.17 -6.26 13.63
C SER A 353 -3.07 -5.36 14.86
N GLU A 354 -2.90 -5.94 16.05
CA GLU A 354 -2.64 -5.19 17.28
C GLU A 354 -1.36 -4.33 17.20
N LYS A 355 -0.39 -4.74 16.38
CA LYS A 355 0.82 -3.95 16.11
C LYS A 355 0.53 -2.71 15.27
N ASP A 356 -0.42 -2.83 14.33
CA ASP A 356 -0.79 -1.72 13.44
C ASP A 356 -1.70 -0.72 14.17
N SER A 357 -2.66 -1.22 14.95
CA SER A 357 -3.49 -0.43 15.84
C SER A 357 -4.10 -1.27 16.96
N PRO A 358 -3.79 -1.03 18.25
CA PRO A 358 -4.42 -1.72 19.38
C PRO A 358 -5.89 -1.32 19.59
N ASP A 359 -6.31 -0.18 19.02
CA ASP A 359 -7.69 0.31 19.11
C ASP A 359 -8.61 -0.42 18.11
N PHE A 360 -8.09 -0.82 16.94
CA PHE A 360 -8.87 -1.29 15.79
C PHE A 360 -8.41 -2.65 15.24
N ALA A 361 -7.68 -3.42 16.04
CA ALA A 361 -7.25 -4.77 15.67
C ALA A 361 -8.47 -5.67 15.41
N ARG A 362 -8.42 -6.49 14.36
CA ARG A 362 -9.50 -7.44 14.04
C ARG A 362 -9.45 -8.67 14.94
N GLU A 363 -10.61 -9.16 15.31
CA GLU A 363 -10.78 -10.39 16.08
C GLU A 363 -10.51 -11.63 15.23
N VAL A 364 -10.06 -12.70 15.88
CA VAL A 364 -9.86 -14.00 15.25
C VAL A 364 -10.61 -15.06 16.04
N ALA A 365 -11.48 -15.82 15.37
CA ALA A 365 -12.30 -16.84 16.01
C ALA A 365 -12.12 -18.21 15.35
N VAL A 366 -12.04 -19.28 16.15
CA VAL A 366 -12.12 -20.65 15.64
C VAL A 366 -13.56 -21.12 15.58
N LEU A 367 -14.02 -21.58 14.42
CA LEU A 367 -15.39 -22.02 14.19
C LEU A 367 -15.59 -23.51 14.50
N SER A 368 -14.62 -24.36 14.16
CA SER A 368 -14.79 -25.82 14.20
C SER A 368 -15.03 -26.37 15.61
N ARG A 369 -15.99 -27.29 15.74
CA ARG A 369 -16.26 -28.06 16.97
C ARG A 369 -16.39 -29.55 16.67
N ASN A 370 -16.12 -30.39 17.67
CA ASN A 370 -16.19 -31.85 17.50
C ASN A 370 -17.62 -32.43 17.61
N ILE A 371 -18.55 -31.65 18.18
CA ILE A 371 -19.95 -32.04 18.32
C ILE A 371 -20.77 -31.02 17.54
N VAL A 372 -21.42 -31.47 16.48
CA VAL A 372 -22.21 -30.63 15.57
C VAL A 372 -23.67 -31.03 15.64
N PHE A 373 -24.53 -30.06 15.90
CA PHE A 373 -25.98 -30.16 15.77
C PHE A 373 -26.39 -29.37 14.52
N GLU A 374 -26.82 -30.06 13.48
CA GLU A 374 -27.19 -29.43 12.20
C GLU A 374 -28.67 -29.63 11.88
N SER A 375 -29.25 -28.65 11.22
CA SER A 375 -30.58 -28.75 10.58
C SER A 375 -30.43 -28.87 9.07
N ASP A 376 -31.49 -29.30 8.37
CA ASP A 376 -31.53 -29.26 6.91
C ASP A 376 -31.30 -27.81 6.41
N PRO A 377 -30.25 -27.56 5.60
CA PRO A 377 -29.91 -26.22 5.12
C PRO A 377 -30.95 -25.65 4.15
N LEU A 378 -31.76 -26.50 3.50
CA LEU A 378 -32.81 -26.06 2.57
C LEU A 378 -34.13 -25.74 3.28
N SER A 379 -34.29 -26.17 4.53
CA SER A 379 -35.50 -25.94 5.32
C SER A 379 -35.51 -24.53 5.90
N SER A 380 -36.64 -23.84 5.86
CA SER A 380 -36.84 -22.59 6.64
C SER A 380 -37.10 -22.83 8.14
N ILE A 381 -37.22 -24.10 8.55
CA ILE A 381 -37.45 -24.52 9.93
C ILE A 381 -36.21 -25.27 10.42
N GLY A 382 -35.58 -24.74 11.47
CA GLY A 382 -34.45 -25.37 12.16
C GLY A 382 -34.83 -26.03 13.48
N GLY A 383 -33.86 -26.74 14.06
CA GLY A 383 -33.96 -27.27 15.42
C GLY A 383 -34.08 -26.18 16.49
N THR A 384 -34.41 -26.58 17.72
CA THR A 384 -34.45 -25.69 18.89
C THR A 384 -33.97 -26.47 20.11
N LEU A 385 -32.95 -25.95 20.82
CA LEU A 385 -32.53 -26.47 22.11
C LEU A 385 -33.13 -25.61 23.22
N THR A 386 -34.01 -26.19 24.05
CA THR A 386 -34.66 -25.45 25.14
C THR A 386 -34.37 -26.07 26.50
N VAL A 387 -33.85 -25.23 27.40
CA VAL A 387 -33.80 -25.49 28.85
C VAL A 387 -35.01 -24.81 29.49
N LEU A 388 -35.94 -25.62 30.00
CA LEU A 388 -37.26 -25.15 30.42
C LEU A 388 -37.51 -25.42 31.91
N ARG A 389 -37.70 -24.37 32.71
CA ARG A 389 -38.16 -24.44 34.10
C ARG A 389 -37.35 -25.38 34.99
N THR A 390 -36.04 -25.18 35.02
CA THR A 390 -35.10 -25.96 35.86
C THR A 390 -34.38 -25.09 36.91
N PRO A 391 -35.12 -24.40 37.81
CA PRO A 391 -34.51 -23.47 38.77
C PRO A 391 -33.47 -24.15 39.65
N ARG A 392 -32.31 -23.50 39.81
CA ARG A 392 -31.17 -23.96 40.61
C ARG A 392 -30.59 -25.32 40.17
N VAL A 393 -30.93 -25.80 38.97
CA VAL A 393 -30.30 -26.98 38.37
C VAL A 393 -29.22 -26.50 37.42
N LYS A 394 -27.96 -26.85 37.72
CA LYS A 394 -26.84 -26.48 36.87
C LYS A 394 -26.99 -27.07 35.46
N GLN A 395 -26.92 -26.21 34.45
CA GLN A 395 -26.92 -26.58 33.03
C GLN A 395 -25.58 -26.19 32.40
N THR A 396 -25.03 -27.04 31.52
CA THR A 396 -23.78 -26.72 30.83
C THR A 396 -23.86 -27.15 29.37
N ILE A 397 -23.78 -26.17 28.46
CA ILE A 397 -23.70 -26.36 27.02
C ILE A 397 -22.37 -25.77 26.59
N GLN A 398 -21.40 -26.63 26.26
CA GLN A 398 -20.03 -26.20 26.04
C GLN A 398 -19.34 -26.91 24.87
N GLY A 399 -18.68 -26.14 24.01
CA GLY A 399 -17.82 -26.67 22.95
C GLY A 399 -18.57 -27.35 21.80
N VAL A 400 -19.83 -26.97 21.56
CA VAL A 400 -20.66 -27.56 20.47
C VAL A 400 -20.89 -26.55 19.35
N GLU A 401 -21.10 -27.05 18.14
CA GLU A 401 -21.59 -26.27 17.01
C GLU A 401 -23.08 -26.51 16.82
N ILE A 402 -23.84 -25.43 16.61
CA ILE A 402 -25.27 -25.44 16.32
C ILE A 402 -25.47 -24.69 15.02
N ASN A 403 -25.76 -25.43 13.95
CA ASN A 403 -25.85 -24.89 12.60
C ASN A 403 -27.28 -25.00 12.03
N GLY A 404 -27.83 -23.89 11.52
CA GLY A 404 -29.13 -23.87 10.85
C GLY A 404 -30.36 -23.99 11.78
N PHE A 405 -30.18 -23.82 13.09
CA PHE A 405 -31.27 -23.87 14.09
C PHE A 405 -32.09 -22.58 14.14
N GLY A 406 -33.27 -22.64 14.76
CA GLY A 406 -34.20 -21.52 14.94
C GLY A 406 -35.30 -21.45 13.87
N GLN A 407 -36.24 -20.53 14.04
CA GLN A 407 -37.32 -20.27 13.08
C GLN A 407 -37.84 -18.83 13.20
N GLU A 408 -37.75 -18.06 12.11
CA GLU A 408 -38.28 -16.69 12.02
C GLU A 408 -39.78 -16.63 12.34
N GLY A 409 -40.24 -15.50 12.87
CA GLY A 409 -41.66 -15.25 13.10
C GLY A 409 -42.32 -16.06 14.23
N VAL A 410 -41.62 -17.02 14.85
CA VAL A 410 -42.19 -17.92 15.86
C VAL A 410 -41.46 -17.77 17.20
N LEU A 411 -42.21 -17.42 18.25
CA LEU A 411 -41.68 -17.28 19.61
C LEU A 411 -41.13 -18.61 20.15
N GLY A 412 -40.03 -18.52 20.89
CA GLY A 412 -39.40 -19.66 21.55
C GLY A 412 -38.74 -20.67 20.60
N ARG A 413 -38.48 -20.30 19.34
CA ARG A 413 -37.77 -21.13 18.35
C ARG A 413 -36.39 -20.55 18.05
N ASN A 414 -35.48 -20.72 18.99
CA ASN A 414 -34.11 -20.21 18.92
C ASN A 414 -33.10 -21.36 18.97
N PRO A 415 -31.86 -21.17 18.47
CA PRO A 415 -30.80 -22.18 18.62
C PRO A 415 -30.62 -22.66 20.05
N ILE A 416 -30.51 -21.73 21.01
CA ILE A 416 -30.43 -22.01 22.44
C ILE A 416 -31.41 -21.10 23.17
N LEU A 417 -32.34 -21.69 23.91
CA LEU A 417 -33.35 -20.98 24.69
C LEU A 417 -33.31 -21.41 26.17
N PHE A 418 -33.10 -20.44 27.06
CA PHE A 418 -33.32 -20.61 28.50
C PHE A 418 -34.62 -19.93 28.88
N LYS A 419 -35.66 -20.74 29.12
CA LYS A 419 -37.01 -20.25 29.37
C LYS A 419 -37.48 -20.54 30.79
N MET A 420 -37.82 -19.48 31.52
CA MET A 420 -38.48 -19.53 32.83
C MET A 420 -37.71 -20.34 33.88
N ASN A 421 -36.38 -20.20 33.91
CA ASN A 421 -35.57 -20.98 34.85
C ASN A 421 -35.38 -20.27 36.20
N GLY A 422 -35.64 -18.97 36.33
CA GLY A 422 -35.23 -18.21 37.51
C GLY A 422 -33.69 -18.27 37.68
N ASP A 423 -33.22 -18.40 38.91
CA ASP A 423 -31.78 -18.46 39.22
C ASP A 423 -31.10 -19.73 38.65
N LEU A 424 -30.13 -19.50 37.76
CA LEU A 424 -29.24 -20.50 37.17
C LEU A 424 -27.76 -20.24 37.47
N SER A 425 -27.45 -19.54 38.56
CA SER A 425 -26.08 -19.33 39.02
C SER A 425 -25.25 -20.62 39.00
N GLY A 426 -24.10 -20.57 38.32
CA GLY A 426 -23.22 -21.72 38.10
C GLY A 426 -23.49 -22.53 36.82
N SER A 427 -24.55 -22.21 36.07
CA SER A 427 -24.80 -22.71 34.72
C SER A 427 -23.98 -21.94 33.67
N ALA A 428 -23.68 -22.58 32.54
CA ALA A 428 -22.85 -21.98 31.50
C ALA A 428 -23.28 -22.38 30.08
N VAL A 429 -23.25 -21.41 29.17
CA VAL A 429 -23.27 -21.59 27.72
C VAL A 429 -21.95 -21.03 27.20
N SER A 430 -21.00 -21.89 26.83
CA SER A 430 -19.66 -21.39 26.49
C SER A 430 -18.91 -22.11 25.38
N LYS A 431 -18.01 -21.40 24.70
CA LYS A 431 -17.15 -21.99 23.65
C LYS A 431 -17.96 -22.63 22.51
N ASN A 432 -19.20 -22.22 22.29
CA ASN A 432 -20.04 -22.78 21.23
C ASN A 432 -19.88 -21.98 19.93
N THR A 433 -20.18 -22.62 18.80
CA THR A 433 -20.36 -21.95 17.51
C THR A 433 -21.85 -22.01 17.15
N ILE A 434 -22.46 -20.88 16.84
CA ILE A 434 -23.87 -20.79 16.41
C ILE A 434 -23.87 -20.19 15.00
N ALA A 435 -24.07 -21.01 13.99
CA ALA A 435 -23.95 -20.60 12.59
C ALA A 435 -25.29 -20.70 11.86
N GLN A 436 -25.49 -19.83 10.87
CA GLN A 436 -26.66 -19.84 9.99
C GLN A 436 -27.98 -19.87 10.77
N SER A 437 -28.03 -19.13 11.89
CA SER A 437 -29.22 -19.16 12.74
C SER A 437 -30.39 -18.51 12.04
N LYS A 438 -31.53 -19.20 12.09
CA LYS A 438 -32.79 -18.77 11.48
C LYS A 438 -33.64 -17.91 12.41
N ASN A 439 -33.31 -17.76 13.70
CA ASN A 439 -33.95 -16.78 14.59
C ASN A 439 -33.24 -16.69 15.94
N ARG A 440 -32.58 -15.56 16.18
CA ARG A 440 -31.73 -15.28 17.35
C ARG A 440 -30.59 -16.26 17.55
N CYS A 441 -29.87 -16.19 18.67
CA CYS A 441 -28.80 -17.13 19.01
C CYS A 441 -29.07 -17.75 20.37
N VAL A 442 -28.65 -17.07 21.42
CA VAL A 442 -28.91 -17.43 22.81
C VAL A 442 -29.97 -16.48 23.33
N ASN A 443 -31.18 -17.00 23.54
CA ASN A 443 -32.30 -16.24 24.08
C ASN A 443 -32.51 -16.61 25.55
N ILE A 444 -32.52 -15.61 26.43
CA ILE A 444 -32.71 -15.74 27.87
C ILE A 444 -34.03 -15.09 28.25
N HIS A 445 -34.92 -15.86 28.88
CA HIS A 445 -36.25 -15.44 29.26
C HIS A 445 -36.53 -15.86 30.71
N ALA A 446 -36.81 -14.89 31.58
CA ALA A 446 -37.08 -15.04 33.02
C ALA A 446 -36.08 -15.99 33.69
N THR A 447 -34.80 -15.74 33.40
CA THR A 447 -33.67 -16.54 33.85
C THR A 447 -32.56 -15.58 34.28
N ASP A 448 -32.02 -15.84 35.46
CA ASP A 448 -31.06 -14.99 36.14
C ASP A 448 -29.75 -15.75 36.38
N GLY A 449 -28.63 -15.02 36.48
CA GLY A 449 -27.34 -15.60 36.88
C GLY A 449 -26.69 -16.57 35.86
N LEU A 450 -27.16 -16.62 34.61
CA LEU A 450 -26.56 -17.47 33.57
C LEU A 450 -25.25 -16.86 33.07
N ARG A 451 -24.20 -17.70 32.94
CA ARG A 451 -22.96 -17.31 32.25
C ARG A 451 -23.04 -17.68 30.76
N VAL A 452 -22.87 -16.69 29.90
CA VAL A 452 -22.75 -16.84 28.45
C VAL A 452 -21.36 -16.34 28.05
N SER A 453 -20.42 -17.23 27.72
CA SER A 453 -19.04 -16.79 27.46
C SER A 453 -18.31 -17.50 26.33
N ASP A 454 -17.42 -16.79 25.64
CA ASP A 454 -16.53 -17.37 24.64
C ASP A 454 -17.29 -18.03 23.46
N ASN A 455 -18.54 -17.63 23.19
CA ASN A 455 -19.33 -18.15 22.07
C ASN A 455 -19.09 -17.32 20.80
N VAL A 456 -19.16 -17.97 19.64
CA VAL A 456 -19.09 -17.33 18.34
C VAL A 456 -20.42 -17.56 17.64
N ALA A 457 -21.10 -16.49 17.24
CA ALA A 457 -22.32 -16.56 16.47
C ALA A 457 -22.13 -15.84 15.13
N LEU A 458 -22.37 -16.53 14.02
CA LEU A 458 -22.18 -15.98 12.67
C LEU A 458 -23.39 -16.23 11.77
N MET A 459 -23.68 -15.27 10.89
CA MET A 459 -24.80 -15.35 9.94
C MET A 459 -26.12 -15.63 10.65
N THR A 460 -26.57 -14.67 11.46
CA THR A 460 -27.67 -14.87 12.41
C THR A 460 -28.84 -13.98 12.05
N VAL A 461 -30.04 -14.53 11.94
CA VAL A 461 -31.26 -13.77 11.69
C VAL A 461 -31.87 -13.25 13.00
N GLY A 462 -32.32 -12.00 13.04
CA GLY A 462 -32.95 -11.38 14.21
C GLY A 462 -31.95 -10.95 15.29
N HIS A 463 -32.43 -10.68 16.51
CA HIS A 463 -31.52 -10.33 17.62
C HIS A 463 -30.67 -11.53 18.05
N CYS A 464 -29.36 -11.46 18.17
CA CYS A 464 -28.55 -12.67 18.44
C CYS A 464 -28.54 -13.09 19.92
N TYR A 465 -27.76 -12.42 20.78
CA TYR A 465 -27.74 -12.63 22.22
C TYR A 465 -28.81 -11.74 22.85
N ALA A 466 -29.93 -12.33 23.27
CA ALA A 466 -31.15 -11.58 23.59
C ALA A 466 -31.69 -11.87 25.00
N LEU A 467 -32.13 -10.81 25.67
CA LEU A 467 -33.01 -10.86 26.85
C LEU A 467 -34.43 -10.51 26.43
N GLU A 468 -35.42 -11.36 26.75
CA GLU A 468 -36.76 -11.28 26.15
C GLU A 468 -37.64 -10.20 26.81
N ASP A 469 -37.95 -10.32 28.10
CA ASP A 469 -39.04 -9.55 28.73
C ASP A 469 -38.61 -8.43 29.68
N GLY A 470 -37.31 -8.37 30.02
CA GLY A 470 -36.75 -7.39 30.94
C GLY A 470 -36.77 -7.81 32.40
N GLY A 471 -37.24 -9.03 32.72
CA GLY A 471 -37.14 -9.60 34.07
C GLY A 471 -35.76 -10.19 34.38
N GLU A 472 -34.91 -10.36 33.36
CA GLU A 472 -33.64 -11.08 33.43
C GLU A 472 -32.50 -10.23 34.01
N THR A 473 -31.90 -10.69 35.10
CA THR A 473 -30.86 -9.98 35.85
C THR A 473 -29.68 -10.86 36.25
N GLY A 474 -28.53 -10.25 36.50
CA GLY A 474 -27.34 -10.93 36.99
C GLY A 474 -26.69 -11.89 35.99
N ASN A 475 -27.14 -11.93 34.75
CA ASN A 475 -26.50 -12.71 33.70
C ASN A 475 -25.15 -12.10 33.31
N ILE A 476 -24.21 -12.94 32.90
CA ILE A 476 -22.83 -12.54 32.60
C ILE A 476 -22.50 -12.93 31.17
N PHE A 477 -22.31 -11.92 30.32
CA PHE A 477 -21.88 -12.05 28.93
C PHE A 477 -20.40 -11.67 28.84
N THR A 478 -19.54 -12.64 28.51
CA THR A 478 -18.09 -12.40 28.46
C THR A 478 -17.45 -12.97 27.20
N ARG A 479 -16.71 -12.15 26.42
CA ARG A 479 -15.97 -12.61 25.24
C ARG A 479 -16.81 -13.36 24.21
N ASN A 480 -18.06 -12.95 24.02
CA ASN A 480 -18.88 -13.49 22.93
C ASN A 480 -18.66 -12.65 21.68
N LEU A 481 -18.48 -13.30 20.54
CA LEU A 481 -18.47 -12.68 19.23
C LEU A 481 -19.81 -12.95 18.55
N GLY A 482 -20.43 -11.91 18.03
CA GLY A 482 -21.53 -12.03 17.08
C GLY A 482 -21.21 -11.26 15.81
N ALA A 483 -21.34 -11.93 14.67
CA ALA A 483 -21.01 -11.36 13.37
C ALA A 483 -22.08 -11.65 12.33
N ILE A 484 -22.27 -10.72 11.37
CA ILE A 484 -23.24 -10.86 10.27
C ILE A 484 -24.65 -11.10 10.83
N THR A 485 -25.15 -10.15 11.62
CA THR A 485 -26.49 -10.23 12.22
C THR A 485 -27.50 -9.51 11.31
N VAL A 486 -28.36 -10.28 10.64
CA VAL A 486 -29.27 -9.79 9.59
C VAL A 486 -30.71 -9.69 10.06
N ALA A 487 -31.49 -8.81 9.43
CA ALA A 487 -32.88 -8.59 9.78
C ALA A 487 -33.76 -9.79 9.43
N ALA A 488 -34.67 -10.13 10.34
CA ALA A 488 -35.70 -11.12 10.05
C ALA A 488 -36.68 -10.59 9.00
N THR A 489 -36.99 -11.42 8.01
CA THR A 489 -38.05 -11.18 7.02
C THR A 489 -39.44 -11.36 7.64
N SER A 490 -39.54 -12.19 8.69
CA SER A 490 -40.74 -12.39 9.47
C SER A 490 -40.44 -12.30 10.97
N LYS A 491 -41.23 -11.51 11.69
CA LYS A 491 -41.11 -11.36 13.15
C LYS A 491 -42.39 -11.74 13.87
N ALA A 492 -42.23 -12.23 15.10
CA ALA A 492 -43.37 -12.43 15.98
C ALA A 492 -43.99 -11.07 16.37
N ALA A 493 -45.30 -11.05 16.62
CA ALA A 493 -46.00 -9.84 17.00
C ALA A 493 -45.46 -9.29 18.34
N GLY A 494 -45.09 -8.02 18.36
CA GLY A 494 -44.50 -7.36 19.54
C GLY A 494 -42.97 -7.38 19.57
N GLU A 495 -42.32 -8.22 18.76
CA GLU A 495 -40.86 -8.31 18.68
C GLU A 495 -40.27 -7.34 17.65
N THR A 496 -38.95 -7.16 17.72
CA THR A 496 -38.16 -6.26 16.85
C THR A 496 -37.07 -6.98 16.06
N ASP A 497 -37.23 -8.29 15.81
CA ASP A 497 -36.24 -9.09 15.06
C ASP A 497 -36.04 -8.59 13.61
N ASP A 498 -36.95 -7.79 13.05
CA ASP A 498 -36.79 -7.06 11.77
C ASP A 498 -35.81 -5.88 11.86
N ARG A 499 -35.30 -5.60 13.06
CA ARG A 499 -34.44 -4.49 13.43
C ARG A 499 -33.35 -5.02 14.37
N PRO A 500 -32.48 -5.89 13.87
CA PRO A 500 -31.70 -6.78 14.70
C PRO A 500 -30.66 -6.03 15.54
N ALA A 501 -30.30 -6.65 16.66
CA ALA A 501 -29.15 -6.26 17.45
C ALA A 501 -28.32 -7.52 17.75
N THR A 502 -27.00 -7.45 17.63
CA THR A 502 -26.16 -8.59 18.01
C THR A 502 -26.30 -8.89 19.50
N PHE A 503 -26.32 -7.84 20.34
CA PHE A 503 -26.64 -7.93 21.76
C PHE A 503 -27.88 -7.07 22.06
N TYR A 504 -28.97 -7.71 22.46
CA TYR A 504 -30.25 -7.07 22.77
C TYR A 504 -30.60 -7.25 24.23
N ALA A 505 -30.72 -6.16 24.97
CA ALA A 505 -31.02 -6.17 26.39
C ALA A 505 -32.17 -5.22 26.74
N ASN A 506 -33.23 -5.81 27.29
CA ASN A 506 -34.40 -5.09 27.81
C ASN A 506 -34.26 -4.73 29.29
N ASN A 507 -33.22 -5.24 29.94
CA ASN A 507 -32.83 -4.91 31.29
C ASN A 507 -31.30 -4.78 31.39
N PRO A 508 -30.78 -3.59 31.76
CA PRO A 508 -29.35 -3.35 31.83
C PRO A 508 -28.65 -4.05 33.00
N SER A 509 -29.37 -4.58 34.01
CA SER A 509 -28.81 -5.23 35.20
C SER A 509 -28.18 -6.60 34.93
N ASN A 510 -27.19 -6.62 34.05
CA ASN A 510 -26.40 -7.75 33.61
C ASN A 510 -24.95 -7.26 33.40
N SER A 511 -24.00 -8.21 33.29
CA SER A 511 -22.58 -7.91 33.06
C SER A 511 -22.19 -8.17 31.60
N TRP A 512 -21.49 -7.23 30.98
CA TRP A 512 -21.08 -7.24 29.58
C TRP A 512 -19.58 -6.94 29.48
N VAL A 513 -18.76 -7.95 29.25
CA VAL A 513 -17.30 -7.83 29.30
C VAL A 513 -16.66 -8.38 28.03
N ASP A 514 -15.86 -7.58 27.33
CA ASP A 514 -15.06 -7.98 26.17
C ASP A 514 -15.87 -8.65 25.05
N ASN A 515 -17.16 -8.32 24.89
CA ASN A 515 -17.97 -8.84 23.79
C ASN A 515 -17.76 -8.03 22.52
N VAL A 516 -17.94 -8.69 21.38
CA VAL A 516 -17.72 -8.09 20.07
C VAL A 516 -18.95 -8.24 19.20
N ALA A 517 -19.43 -7.12 18.66
CA ALA A 517 -20.50 -7.07 17.67
C ALA A 517 -19.97 -6.54 16.34
N ALA A 518 -19.84 -7.44 15.36
CA ALA A 518 -19.13 -7.17 14.12
C ALA A 518 -19.99 -7.47 12.88
N GLY A 519 -20.68 -6.47 12.37
CA GLY A 519 -21.46 -6.63 11.13
C GLY A 519 -22.95 -6.88 11.32
N SER A 520 -23.60 -6.21 12.28
CA SER A 520 -25.06 -6.17 12.30
C SER A 520 -25.61 -5.25 11.21
N GLU A 521 -26.63 -5.70 10.47
CA GLU A 521 -27.42 -4.87 9.57
C GLU A 521 -28.09 -3.68 10.26
N ARG A 522 -28.10 -3.64 11.60
CA ARG A 522 -28.61 -2.49 12.34
C ARG A 522 -27.77 -2.14 13.55
N LEU A 523 -27.88 -2.89 14.65
CA LEU A 523 -27.33 -2.47 15.94
C LEU A 523 -26.30 -3.50 16.43
N GLY A 524 -25.11 -3.06 16.83
CA GLY A 524 -24.18 -3.96 17.53
C GLY A 524 -24.74 -4.32 18.92
N PHE A 525 -24.95 -3.29 19.74
CA PHE A 525 -25.64 -3.36 21.01
C PHE A 525 -26.92 -2.52 21.01
N GLN A 526 -27.97 -3.05 21.61
CA GLN A 526 -29.19 -2.31 21.90
C GLN A 526 -29.61 -2.53 23.35
N PHE A 527 -29.55 -1.46 24.13
CA PHE A 527 -30.20 -1.41 25.44
C PHE A 527 -31.50 -0.64 25.31
N GLN A 528 -32.60 -1.33 25.61
CA GLN A 528 -33.94 -0.76 25.49
C GLN A 528 -34.63 -0.76 26.86
N GLY A 529 -34.75 0.43 27.44
CA GLY A 529 -35.41 0.61 28.73
C GLY A 529 -36.94 0.52 28.62
N PHE A 530 -37.53 -0.47 29.27
CA PHE A 530 -38.98 -0.56 29.45
C PHE A 530 -39.42 -0.14 30.85
N GLY A 531 -40.58 0.52 30.95
CA GLY A 531 -41.12 0.99 32.24
C GLY A 531 -41.69 -0.12 33.13
N LYS A 532 -41.84 -1.34 32.60
CA LYS A 532 -42.29 -2.56 33.29
C LYS A 532 -41.81 -3.78 32.49
N VAL A 533 -41.72 -4.94 33.16
CA VAL A 533 -41.49 -6.22 32.50
C VAL A 533 -42.67 -6.58 31.60
N SER A 534 -42.39 -7.14 30.41
CA SER A 534 -43.38 -7.51 29.39
C SER A 534 -43.65 -9.02 29.34
N GLY A 535 -44.42 -9.43 28.33
CA GLY A 535 -44.58 -10.82 27.92
C GLY A 535 -45.03 -11.81 28.99
N GLU A 536 -44.56 -13.05 28.86
CA GLU A 536 -44.98 -14.19 29.69
C GLU A 536 -44.50 -14.02 31.14
N SER A 537 -43.39 -13.32 31.34
CA SER A 537 -42.77 -13.15 32.66
C SER A 537 -43.27 -11.96 33.47
N ALA A 538 -44.07 -11.06 32.89
CA ALA A 538 -44.59 -9.86 33.57
C ALA A 538 -45.22 -10.12 34.95
N SER A 539 -45.93 -11.24 35.10
CA SER A 539 -46.59 -11.62 36.37
C SER A 539 -45.61 -12.03 37.48
N LEU A 540 -44.37 -12.39 37.13
CA LEU A 540 -43.32 -12.76 38.09
C LEU A 540 -42.60 -11.53 38.66
N PHE A 541 -42.66 -10.40 37.96
CA PHE A 541 -41.86 -9.20 38.24
C PHE A 541 -42.71 -7.92 38.26
N THR A 542 -43.82 -7.93 39.01
CA THR A 542 -44.85 -6.86 38.97
C THR A 542 -44.34 -5.47 39.34
N ASP A 543 -43.35 -5.38 40.22
CA ASP A 543 -42.81 -4.12 40.74
C ASP A 543 -41.50 -3.68 40.05
N MET A 544 -40.95 -4.52 39.17
CA MET A 544 -39.69 -4.24 38.50
C MET A 544 -39.88 -3.22 37.36
N ARG A 545 -38.96 -2.26 37.29
CA ARG A 545 -38.89 -1.24 36.24
C ARG A 545 -37.54 -1.30 35.53
N PRO A 546 -37.42 -2.09 34.46
CA PRO A 546 -36.13 -2.32 33.80
C PRO A 546 -35.40 -1.05 33.38
N ASN A 547 -36.12 0.00 32.98
CA ASN A 547 -35.54 1.25 32.52
C ASN A 547 -34.76 2.04 33.58
N ILE A 548 -34.98 1.82 34.88
CA ILE A 548 -34.25 2.52 35.95
C ILE A 548 -33.23 1.62 36.66
N MET A 549 -33.16 0.35 36.24
CA MET A 549 -32.23 -0.61 36.82
C MET A 549 -30.78 -0.23 36.48
N PRO A 550 -29.83 -0.46 37.40
CA PRO A 550 -28.43 -0.16 37.15
C PRO A 550 -27.79 -1.18 36.21
N ILE A 551 -26.75 -0.76 35.48
CA ILE A 551 -25.83 -1.67 34.79
C ILE A 551 -24.95 -2.32 35.86
N ILE A 552 -24.78 -3.64 35.83
CA ILE A 552 -23.88 -4.31 36.78
C ILE A 552 -22.42 -4.07 36.40
N LEU A 553 -22.07 -4.36 35.14
CA LEU A 553 -20.73 -4.13 34.60
C LEU A 553 -20.81 -3.99 33.08
N PHE A 554 -20.12 -3.00 32.53
CA PHE A 554 -19.88 -2.88 31.09
C PHE A 554 -18.42 -2.46 30.88
N SER A 555 -17.61 -3.35 30.30
CA SER A 555 -16.17 -3.12 30.13
C SER A 555 -15.64 -3.77 28.86
N GLY A 556 -14.81 -3.06 28.09
CA GLY A 556 -14.00 -3.63 27.00
C GLY A 556 -14.75 -4.15 25.78
N ASN A 557 -16.03 -3.79 25.61
CA ASN A 557 -16.83 -4.29 24.49
C ASN A 557 -16.53 -3.49 23.20
N ALA A 558 -16.47 -4.20 22.07
CA ALA A 558 -16.21 -3.63 20.74
C ALA A 558 -17.41 -3.76 19.80
N MET A 559 -17.69 -2.73 19.01
CA MET A 559 -18.75 -2.73 18.00
C MET A 559 -18.27 -2.06 16.71
N HIS A 560 -18.19 -2.83 15.63
CA HIS A 560 -17.79 -2.32 14.33
C HIS A 560 -18.57 -2.94 13.16
N SER A 561 -18.52 -2.29 12.01
CA SER A 561 -19.20 -2.73 10.79
C SER A 561 -20.72 -2.83 10.92
N ASN A 562 -21.31 -2.19 11.93
CA ASN A 562 -22.75 -2.12 12.14
C ASN A 562 -23.30 -0.82 11.52
N ILE A 563 -24.64 -0.68 11.38
CA ILE A 563 -25.19 0.67 11.14
C ILE A 563 -24.96 1.56 12.36
N VAL A 564 -25.29 1.08 13.56
CA VAL A 564 -25.01 1.73 14.83
C VAL A 564 -24.27 0.76 15.74
N GLY A 565 -23.13 1.18 16.31
CA GLY A 565 -22.35 0.36 17.23
C GLY A 565 -23.14 0.04 18.49
N PHE A 566 -23.47 1.06 19.29
CA PHE A 566 -24.27 0.91 20.51
C PHE A 566 -25.40 1.94 20.59
N GLN A 567 -26.64 1.46 20.70
CA GLN A 567 -27.82 2.26 20.98
C GLN A 567 -28.35 2.03 22.40
N ALA A 568 -28.44 3.10 23.20
CA ALA A 568 -29.11 3.09 24.50
C ALA A 568 -30.37 3.96 24.44
N THR A 569 -31.56 3.36 24.52
CA THR A 569 -32.84 4.07 24.34
C THR A 569 -33.74 3.92 25.55
N ASN A 570 -34.27 5.04 26.04
CA ASN A 570 -35.23 5.12 27.15
C ASN A 570 -34.75 4.47 28.46
N MET A 571 -33.44 4.23 28.60
CA MET A 571 -32.87 3.95 29.90
C MET A 571 -32.81 5.26 30.69
N ARG A 572 -33.30 5.22 31.92
CA ARG A 572 -33.45 6.38 32.82
C ARG A 572 -32.93 6.08 34.23
N PRO A 573 -31.71 5.55 34.37
CA PRO A 573 -31.13 5.24 35.67
C PRO A 573 -31.14 6.48 36.57
N THR A 574 -31.23 6.26 37.88
CA THR A 574 -31.30 7.35 38.88
C THR A 574 -29.93 7.82 39.37
N SER A 575 -28.88 7.07 39.03
CA SER A 575 -27.48 7.38 39.35
C SER A 575 -26.63 7.14 38.11
N ASN A 576 -25.41 7.66 38.12
CA ASN A 576 -24.44 7.45 37.05
C ASN A 576 -24.21 5.95 36.80
N GLN A 577 -24.25 5.56 35.53
CA GLN A 577 -23.95 4.22 35.04
C GLN A 577 -22.68 4.27 34.20
N TYR A 578 -21.77 3.32 34.42
CA TYR A 578 -20.44 3.35 33.80
C TYR A 578 -20.37 2.38 32.62
N ILE A 579 -19.90 2.91 31.49
CA ILE A 579 -19.58 2.20 30.26
C ILE A 579 -18.07 2.42 30.05
N ASN A 580 -17.25 1.49 30.50
CA ASN A 580 -15.79 1.61 30.45
C ASN A 580 -15.22 0.88 29.22
N GLY A 581 -14.20 1.43 28.56
CA GLY A 581 -13.47 0.73 27.51
C GLY A 581 -14.31 0.45 26.26
N LEU A 582 -15.28 1.32 25.96
CA LEU A 582 -16.14 1.19 24.79
C LEU A 582 -15.33 1.44 23.52
N LYS A 583 -15.25 0.45 22.63
CA LYS A 583 -14.62 0.60 21.31
C LYS A 583 -15.69 0.57 20.21
N THR A 584 -15.89 1.67 19.50
CA THR A 584 -16.82 1.70 18.37
C THR A 584 -16.17 2.27 17.13
N PHE A 585 -15.99 1.46 16.09
CA PHE A 585 -15.30 1.94 14.89
C PHE A 585 -15.93 1.44 13.61
N ARG A 586 -15.71 2.16 12.50
CA ARG A 586 -16.16 1.72 11.16
C ARG A 586 -17.63 1.32 11.14
N ASN A 587 -18.51 2.08 11.80
CA ASN A 587 -19.96 1.86 11.75
C ASN A 587 -20.57 2.78 10.67
N TRP A 588 -21.58 2.29 9.94
CA TRP A 588 -22.20 3.00 8.80
C TRP A 588 -22.80 4.36 9.19
N ARG A 589 -23.23 4.50 10.44
CA ARG A 589 -23.87 5.71 10.93
C ARG A 589 -23.29 6.20 12.25
N ASN A 590 -23.59 5.54 13.37
CA ASN A 590 -23.21 6.01 14.71
C ASN A 590 -22.26 5.00 15.38
N GLY A 591 -21.22 5.45 16.06
CA GLY A 591 -20.51 4.62 17.05
C GLY A 591 -21.39 4.38 18.28
N PHE A 592 -21.78 5.46 18.96
CA PHE A 592 -22.74 5.45 20.06
C PHE A 592 -23.93 6.37 19.78
N LEU A 593 -25.14 5.91 20.10
CA LEU A 593 -26.40 6.68 20.03
C LEU A 593 -27.16 6.55 21.36
N GLY A 594 -27.07 7.60 22.17
CA GLY A 594 -27.75 7.69 23.45
C GLY A 594 -29.04 8.50 23.34
N HIS A 595 -30.14 7.92 23.79
CA HIS A 595 -31.37 8.61 24.17
C HIS A 595 -31.70 8.18 25.60
N THR A 596 -30.90 8.70 26.53
CA THR A 596 -30.78 8.20 27.90
C THR A 596 -30.28 9.29 28.85
N ARG A 597 -29.96 8.94 30.09
CA ARG A 597 -29.42 9.86 31.07
C ARG A 597 -28.50 9.19 32.07
N ASN A 598 -27.71 10.00 32.78
CA ASN A 598 -26.82 9.56 33.86
C ASN A 598 -25.89 8.42 33.40
N MET A 599 -25.22 8.61 32.27
CA MET A 599 -24.32 7.60 31.72
C MET A 599 -22.94 8.20 31.47
N VAL A 600 -21.92 7.48 31.93
CA VAL A 600 -20.50 7.84 31.87
C VAL A 600 -19.84 6.91 30.87
N LEU A 601 -19.40 7.45 29.75
CA LEU A 601 -18.55 6.76 28.78
C LEU A 601 -17.09 7.08 29.15
N SER A 602 -16.31 6.06 29.52
CA SER A 602 -14.94 6.23 30.05
C SER A 602 -13.94 5.31 29.35
N ASP A 603 -12.68 5.74 29.24
CA ASP A 603 -11.54 4.94 28.74
C ASP A 603 -11.77 4.34 27.33
N GLY A 604 -12.58 4.99 26.50
CA GLY A 604 -13.06 4.43 25.24
C GLY A 604 -12.51 5.10 23.99
N VAL A 605 -12.83 4.51 22.84
CA VAL A 605 -12.47 5.02 21.52
C VAL A 605 -13.65 4.93 20.56
N THR A 606 -13.85 5.99 19.79
CA THR A 606 -14.72 5.98 18.62
C THR A 606 -13.94 6.45 17.40
N ALA A 607 -14.08 5.76 16.26
CA ALA A 607 -13.33 6.11 15.06
C ALA A 607 -14.06 5.72 13.77
N ASP A 608 -13.66 6.33 12.65
CA ASP A 608 -13.96 5.86 11.30
C ASP A 608 -15.45 5.63 11.01
N SER A 609 -16.34 6.30 11.75
CA SER A 609 -17.78 6.20 11.61
C SER A 609 -18.30 7.55 11.13
N ARG A 610 -19.43 7.56 10.42
CA ARG A 610 -20.00 8.83 9.92
C ARG A 610 -20.30 9.82 11.06
N LEU A 611 -20.69 9.30 12.21
CA LEU A 611 -20.87 10.04 13.46
C LEU A 611 -20.33 9.19 14.62
N GLY A 612 -19.36 9.68 15.37
CA GLY A 612 -18.75 8.94 16.47
C GLY A 612 -19.73 8.70 17.62
N ILE A 613 -20.20 9.78 18.26
CA ILE A 613 -21.11 9.75 19.41
C ILE A 613 -22.26 10.70 19.17
N GLU A 614 -23.49 10.26 19.43
CA GLU A 614 -24.67 11.14 19.45
C GLU A 614 -25.38 11.05 20.79
N PHE A 615 -25.49 12.19 21.47
CA PHE A 615 -26.33 12.36 22.65
C PHE A 615 -27.68 12.95 22.22
N TYR A 616 -28.52 12.07 21.68
CA TYR A 616 -29.86 12.37 21.18
C TYR A 616 -30.84 12.57 22.33
N LEU A 617 -31.21 13.82 22.62
CA LEU A 617 -32.07 14.16 23.77
C LEU A 617 -31.57 13.41 25.02
N SER A 618 -30.35 13.66 25.46
CA SER A 618 -29.80 12.98 26.64
C SER A 618 -29.51 13.96 27.76
N GLU A 619 -29.57 13.49 29.01
CA GLU A 619 -29.37 14.31 30.22
C GLU A 619 -28.17 13.81 31.01
N ASN A 620 -27.39 14.72 31.60
CA ASN A 620 -26.33 14.35 32.53
C ASN A 620 -25.42 13.22 32.00
N MET A 621 -24.93 13.40 30.77
CA MET A 621 -24.02 12.47 30.12
C MET A 621 -22.59 12.91 30.37
N PHE A 622 -21.70 11.93 30.60
CA PHE A 622 -20.28 12.18 30.82
C PHE A 622 -19.46 11.44 29.78
N LEU A 623 -18.44 12.11 29.25
CA LEU A 623 -17.42 11.52 28.38
C LEU A 623 -16.06 11.81 29.01
N GLU A 624 -15.37 10.76 29.45
CA GLU A 624 -14.16 10.85 30.27
C GLU A 624 -13.03 10.03 29.64
N ASP A 625 -11.82 10.59 29.54
CA ASP A 625 -10.62 9.89 29.06
C ASP A 625 -10.86 9.13 27.75
N PHE A 626 -11.38 9.84 26.74
CA PHE A 626 -11.94 9.23 25.54
C PHE A 626 -11.25 9.74 24.26
N LYS A 627 -11.00 8.84 23.30
CA LYS A 627 -10.45 9.18 21.99
C LYS A 627 -11.55 9.19 20.92
N VAL A 628 -11.69 10.29 20.21
CA VAL A 628 -12.68 10.52 19.17
C VAL A 628 -11.94 10.83 17.87
N SER A 629 -11.87 9.87 16.97
CA SER A 629 -11.14 10.00 15.71
C SER A 629 -12.11 10.07 14.53
N GLY A 630 -11.80 10.93 13.56
CA GLY A 630 -12.54 11.05 12.30
C GLY A 630 -12.18 9.96 11.32
N TYR A 631 -11.31 10.27 10.35
CA TYR A 631 -10.84 9.33 9.33
C TYR A 631 -9.37 8.99 9.52
N THR A 632 -9.12 7.92 10.28
CA THR A 632 -7.78 7.55 10.74
C THR A 632 -6.87 7.14 9.59
N ASP A 633 -5.56 7.37 9.76
CA ASP A 633 -4.54 6.99 8.76
C ASP A 633 -4.57 5.49 8.45
N THR A 634 -4.79 4.64 9.44
CA THR A 634 -4.90 3.18 9.25
C THR A 634 -6.06 2.83 8.33
N TYR A 635 -7.23 3.44 8.52
CA TYR A 635 -8.39 3.17 7.68
C TYR A 635 -8.24 3.81 6.29
N ARG A 636 -7.66 5.00 6.21
CA ARG A 636 -7.33 5.67 4.95
C ARG A 636 -6.38 4.85 4.09
N ALA A 637 -5.29 4.35 4.67
CA ALA A 637 -4.33 3.52 3.96
C ALA A 637 -4.98 2.24 3.39
N LEU A 638 -5.89 1.61 4.15
CA LEU A 638 -6.69 0.48 3.65
C LEU A 638 -7.57 0.91 2.48
N ALA A 639 -8.30 2.00 2.66
CA ALA A 639 -9.31 2.44 1.70
C ALA A 639 -8.73 3.02 0.40
N THR A 640 -7.52 3.55 0.43
CA THR A 640 -6.80 4.01 -0.77
C THR A 640 -6.05 2.88 -1.47
N SER A 641 -5.65 1.83 -0.74
CA SER A 641 -4.85 0.75 -1.32
C SER A 641 -5.68 -0.36 -1.97
N ILE A 642 -7.00 -0.40 -1.71
CA ILE A 642 -7.91 -1.41 -2.27
C ILE A 642 -8.99 -0.69 -3.08
N GLU A 643 -9.02 -0.92 -4.39
CA GLU A 643 -10.06 -0.34 -5.25
C GLU A 643 -11.46 -0.81 -4.79
N GLY A 644 -12.39 0.13 -4.68
CA GLY A 644 -13.77 -0.17 -4.26
C GLY A 644 -13.94 -0.48 -2.77
N TYR A 645 -12.90 -0.27 -1.93
CA TYR A 645 -13.02 -0.50 -0.49
C TYR A 645 -14.14 0.37 0.12
N PRO A 646 -15.07 -0.22 0.90
CA PRO A 646 -16.17 0.53 1.48
C PRO A 646 -15.67 1.62 2.41
N GLN A 647 -15.96 2.87 2.07
CA GLN A 647 -15.57 4.06 2.85
C GLN A 647 -16.61 5.18 2.73
N PHE A 648 -16.48 6.18 3.61
CA PHE A 648 -17.33 7.39 3.57
C PHE A 648 -16.63 8.57 2.90
N CYS A 649 -15.30 8.55 2.85
CA CYS A 649 -14.47 9.69 2.50
C CYS A 649 -13.74 9.45 1.18
N TYR A 650 -14.30 10.00 0.10
CA TYR A 650 -13.76 9.94 -1.26
C TYR A 650 -13.08 11.27 -1.65
N GLY A 651 -12.81 12.16 -0.70
CA GLY A 651 -12.27 13.51 -0.91
C GLY A 651 -13.19 14.64 -0.45
N SER A 652 -12.89 15.87 -0.88
CA SER A 652 -13.52 17.10 -0.37
C SER A 652 -15.01 17.29 -0.69
N THR A 653 -15.60 16.46 -1.56
CA THR A 653 -17.05 16.46 -1.85
C THR A 653 -17.83 15.44 -1.01
N SER A 654 -17.13 14.68 -0.15
CA SER A 654 -17.75 13.66 0.69
C SER A 654 -18.72 14.26 1.69
N PRO A 655 -19.74 13.50 2.12
CA PRO A 655 -20.54 13.89 3.27
C PRO A 655 -19.65 14.12 4.50
N PRO A 656 -19.90 15.17 5.29
CA PRO A 656 -19.10 15.44 6.48
C PRO A 656 -19.21 14.31 7.50
N ILE A 657 -18.11 14.09 8.20
CA ILE A 657 -18.05 13.23 9.38
C ILE A 657 -18.06 14.07 10.65
N TYR A 658 -18.60 13.50 11.73
CA TYR A 658 -18.77 14.21 12.98
C TYR A 658 -18.23 13.38 14.15
N GLY A 659 -17.43 13.99 15.01
CA GLY A 659 -16.95 13.30 16.22
C GLY A 659 -18.09 13.09 17.21
N ILE A 660 -18.63 14.18 17.72
CA ILE A 660 -19.74 14.18 18.69
C ILE A 660 -20.86 15.09 18.19
N LYS A 661 -22.09 14.58 18.22
CA LYS A 661 -23.31 15.35 17.95
C LYS A 661 -24.14 15.50 19.22
N LEU A 662 -24.28 16.74 19.64
CA LEU A 662 -25.08 17.14 20.79
C LEU A 662 -26.47 17.63 20.36
N HIS A 663 -27.36 17.72 21.33
CA HIS A 663 -28.73 18.20 21.14
C HIS A 663 -28.99 19.38 22.07
N ALA A 664 -29.66 20.41 21.56
CA ALA A 664 -29.95 21.62 22.33
C ALA A 664 -30.99 21.40 23.45
N ASN A 665 -31.80 20.35 23.31
CA ASN A 665 -32.83 19.97 24.25
C ASN A 665 -32.46 18.69 24.99
N VAL A 666 -32.88 18.60 26.25
CA VAL A 666 -32.79 17.40 27.09
C VAL A 666 -34.18 16.73 27.24
N ILE A 667 -34.24 15.50 27.78
CA ILE A 667 -35.52 14.77 27.97
C ILE A 667 -36.47 15.51 28.91
N THR A 668 -35.92 16.19 29.92
CA THR A 668 -36.62 16.82 31.05
C THR A 668 -35.98 18.20 31.26
N ASP A 669 -36.80 19.24 31.15
CA ASP A 669 -36.36 20.63 31.31
C ASP A 669 -35.73 20.88 32.69
N GLY A 670 -34.64 21.66 32.73
CA GLY A 670 -33.90 22.01 33.95
C GLY A 670 -32.97 20.92 34.52
N GLN A 671 -32.66 19.86 33.77
CA GLN A 671 -31.63 18.88 34.15
C GLN A 671 -30.21 19.35 33.77
N PRO A 672 -29.16 18.84 34.45
CA PRO A 672 -27.78 19.07 34.03
C PRO A 672 -27.54 18.59 32.59
N GLY A 673 -26.73 19.33 31.83
CA GLY A 673 -26.36 18.92 30.46
C GLY A 673 -25.20 17.94 30.46
N ASN A 674 -24.32 18.05 29.47
CA ASN A 674 -23.27 17.06 29.23
C ASN A 674 -21.91 17.57 29.74
N THR A 675 -21.05 16.68 30.23
CA THR A 675 -19.72 17.03 30.75
C THR A 675 -18.65 16.20 30.05
N PHE A 676 -17.68 16.85 29.39
CA PHE A 676 -16.56 16.17 28.72
C PHE A 676 -15.26 16.50 29.45
N THR A 677 -14.49 15.47 29.80
CA THR A 677 -13.21 15.60 30.51
C THR A 677 -12.16 14.76 29.81
N ASN A 678 -11.00 15.34 29.48
CA ASN A 678 -9.87 14.62 28.86
C ASN A 678 -10.25 13.90 27.55
N VAL A 679 -10.87 14.63 26.61
CA VAL A 679 -11.29 14.04 25.32
C VAL A 679 -10.35 14.49 24.20
N ALA A 680 -9.77 13.51 23.51
CA ALA A 680 -8.86 13.73 22.40
C ALA A 680 -9.57 13.59 21.06
N PHE A 681 -9.50 14.62 20.23
CA PHE A 681 -10.04 14.64 18.87
C PHE A 681 -8.92 14.59 17.84
N THR A 682 -8.99 13.61 16.93
CA THR A 682 -8.02 13.46 15.83
C THR A 682 -8.71 13.23 14.49
N ASP A 683 -8.02 13.52 13.40
CA ASP A 683 -8.37 13.12 12.04
C ASP A 683 -9.68 13.71 11.47
N PHE A 684 -10.07 14.93 11.89
CA PHE A 684 -11.20 15.69 11.31
C PHE A 684 -10.75 16.69 10.22
N GLY A 685 -10.00 16.20 9.23
CA GLY A 685 -9.43 16.99 8.12
C GLY A 685 -10.33 17.17 6.89
N GLN A 686 -9.80 17.84 5.84
CA GLN A 686 -10.55 18.16 4.60
C GLN A 686 -10.90 16.95 3.72
N ASP A 687 -10.25 15.81 3.94
CA ASP A 687 -10.40 14.62 3.08
C ASP A 687 -11.79 13.97 3.17
N CYS A 688 -12.56 14.31 4.21
CA CYS A 688 -13.93 13.85 4.45
C CYS A 688 -14.97 14.97 4.30
N GLY A 689 -14.70 15.95 3.44
CA GLY A 689 -15.60 17.08 3.20
C GLY A 689 -15.35 18.26 4.16
N PRO A 690 -15.51 19.51 3.68
CA PRO A 690 -15.07 20.73 4.37
C PRO A 690 -15.84 21.07 5.65
N SER A 691 -16.99 20.43 5.86
CA SER A 691 -17.86 20.63 7.03
C SER A 691 -17.72 19.52 8.08
N SER A 692 -16.72 18.67 7.97
CA SER A 692 -16.40 17.71 9.05
C SER A 692 -16.03 18.48 10.32
N SER A 693 -16.48 18.00 11.47
CA SER A 693 -16.24 18.68 12.74
C SER A 693 -16.14 17.73 13.93
N ALA A 694 -15.27 18.06 14.88
CA ALA A 694 -15.11 17.30 16.11
C ALA A 694 -16.38 17.35 16.99
N VAL A 695 -17.03 18.51 17.11
CA VAL A 695 -18.28 18.68 17.87
C VAL A 695 -19.31 19.46 17.06
N THR A 696 -20.53 18.95 16.98
CA THR A 696 -21.64 19.63 16.30
C THR A 696 -22.95 19.49 17.07
N TYR A 697 -23.99 20.23 16.65
CA TYR A 697 -25.32 20.14 17.22
C TYR A 697 -26.39 19.75 16.19
N ASN A 698 -27.42 19.06 16.68
CA ASN A 698 -28.61 18.70 15.91
C ASN A 698 -29.64 19.84 15.90
N ASP A 699 -30.19 20.14 14.73
CA ASP A 699 -31.10 21.25 14.42
C ASP A 699 -32.58 20.83 14.27
N HIS A 700 -32.90 19.55 14.48
CA HIS A 700 -34.22 18.96 14.16
C HIS A 700 -35.39 19.31 15.12
N PHE A 701 -35.36 20.39 15.91
CA PHE A 701 -36.42 20.69 16.88
C PHE A 701 -36.90 22.14 16.90
N THR A 702 -38.19 22.31 17.24
CA THR A 702 -38.95 23.56 17.13
C THR A 702 -39.08 24.36 18.44
N THR A 703 -38.51 23.87 19.55
CA THR A 703 -38.42 24.66 20.79
C THR A 703 -37.21 25.60 20.71
N PRO A 704 -37.41 26.92 20.74
CA PRO A 704 -36.34 27.89 20.45
C PRO A 704 -35.33 28.10 21.58
N GLY A 705 -35.19 27.16 22.53
CA GLY A 705 -34.41 27.35 23.75
C GLY A 705 -33.49 26.19 24.08
N PHE A 706 -32.21 26.49 24.32
CA PHE A 706 -31.24 25.60 24.95
C PHE A 706 -31.56 25.47 26.45
N THR A 707 -31.65 24.25 26.96
CA THR A 707 -32.23 23.97 28.30
C THR A 707 -31.25 23.38 29.32
N ALA A 708 -30.02 23.02 28.91
CA ALA A 708 -29.08 22.34 29.79
C ALA A 708 -27.61 22.71 29.52
N PRO A 709 -26.84 23.19 30.51
CA PRO A 709 -25.46 23.64 30.31
C PRO A 709 -24.51 22.48 29.97
N THR A 710 -23.59 22.71 29.02
CA THR A 710 -22.55 21.74 28.64
C THR A 710 -21.19 22.25 29.08
N VAL A 711 -20.36 21.38 29.67
CA VAL A 711 -19.04 21.74 30.23
C VAL A 711 -17.96 20.90 29.59
N PHE A 712 -16.90 21.54 29.13
CA PHE A 712 -15.72 20.93 28.52
C PHE A 712 -14.45 21.24 29.33
N SER A 713 -13.62 20.23 29.50
CA SER A 713 -12.34 20.32 30.20
C SER A 713 -11.35 19.30 29.63
N GLY A 714 -10.08 19.65 29.51
CA GLY A 714 -9.03 18.75 29.03
C GLY A 714 -9.20 18.33 27.57
N LEU A 715 -9.79 19.16 26.71
CA LEU A 715 -9.96 18.79 25.30
C LEU A 715 -8.64 18.98 24.53
N THR A 716 -8.29 18.01 23.69
CA THR A 716 -7.11 18.12 22.81
C THR A 716 -7.48 17.88 21.36
N PHE A 717 -6.88 18.62 20.44
CA PHE A 717 -7.12 18.53 18.99
C PHE A 717 -5.78 18.40 18.27
N ASP A 718 -5.71 17.54 17.26
CA ASP A 718 -4.56 17.49 16.35
C ASP A 718 -4.54 18.66 15.36
N THR A 719 -3.47 18.74 14.57
CA THR A 719 -3.26 19.83 13.61
C THR A 719 -4.18 19.77 12.39
N VAL A 720 -4.77 18.61 12.08
CA VAL A 720 -5.66 18.43 10.93
C VAL A 720 -7.12 18.73 11.26
N SER A 721 -7.52 18.66 12.54
CA SER A 721 -8.90 18.93 13.01
C SER A 721 -9.19 20.43 13.14
N ALA A 722 -9.28 21.13 12.00
CA ALA A 722 -9.46 22.59 11.97
C ALA A 722 -10.83 23.05 12.54
N ASN A 723 -11.91 22.30 12.27
CA ASN A 723 -13.26 22.63 12.73
C ASN A 723 -13.55 21.96 14.09
N LYS A 724 -13.08 22.57 15.17
CA LYS A 724 -13.25 22.05 16.54
C LYS A 724 -14.72 21.97 16.97
N ILE A 725 -15.54 22.96 16.59
CA ILE A 725 -16.97 23.01 16.93
C ILE A 725 -17.78 23.67 15.81
N ASP A 726 -18.99 23.20 15.53
CA ASP A 726 -19.91 23.78 14.54
C ASP A 726 -21.33 23.96 15.10
N LEU A 727 -21.78 25.23 15.16
CA LEU A 727 -23.12 25.65 15.59
C LEU A 727 -23.98 26.21 14.45
N CYS A 728 -23.53 26.17 13.19
CA CYS A 728 -24.22 26.83 12.09
C CYS A 728 -25.60 26.26 11.79
N SER A 729 -25.80 24.95 11.97
CA SER A 729 -27.11 24.30 11.82
C SER A 729 -28.16 24.86 12.80
N LEU A 730 -27.75 25.15 14.03
CA LEU A 730 -28.62 25.76 15.05
C LEU A 730 -28.96 27.22 14.71
N ALA A 731 -27.95 27.99 14.27
CA ALA A 731 -28.15 29.37 13.86
C ALA A 731 -29.19 29.48 12.72
N ALA A 732 -29.13 28.56 11.75
CA ALA A 732 -30.06 28.50 10.62
C ALA A 732 -31.51 28.19 11.05
N THR A 733 -31.70 27.45 12.15
CA THR A 733 -33.02 27.10 12.69
C THR A 733 -33.55 28.08 13.74
N GLY A 734 -32.76 29.10 14.08
CA GLY A 734 -33.15 30.17 15.01
C GLY A 734 -32.94 29.83 16.49
N ILE A 735 -32.24 28.74 16.81
CA ILE A 735 -31.80 28.42 18.18
C ILE A 735 -30.55 29.26 18.47
N LYS A 736 -30.70 30.25 19.36
CA LYS A 736 -29.70 31.31 19.58
C LYS A 736 -29.09 31.34 20.98
N SER A 737 -29.56 30.49 21.90
CA SER A 737 -29.19 30.54 23.32
C SER A 737 -28.26 29.41 23.77
N VAL A 738 -27.42 28.86 22.88
CA VAL A 738 -26.45 27.83 23.26
C VAL A 738 -25.25 28.47 23.96
N SER A 739 -24.85 27.88 25.08
CA SER A 739 -23.64 28.24 25.80
C SER A 739 -22.93 26.99 26.32
N ILE A 740 -21.63 26.92 26.12
CA ILE A 740 -20.75 25.82 26.50
C ILE A 740 -19.61 26.40 27.33
N ASP A 741 -19.38 25.84 28.51
CA ASP A 741 -18.27 26.24 29.38
C ASP A 741 -17.00 25.54 28.93
N ASP A 742 -16.00 26.30 28.48
CA ASP A 742 -14.67 25.81 28.12
C ASP A 742 -13.70 26.14 29.27
N THR A 743 -13.48 25.18 30.15
CA THR A 743 -12.82 25.43 31.44
C THR A 743 -11.30 25.57 31.35
N ASP A 744 -10.68 25.23 30.22
CA ASP A 744 -9.24 25.28 30.02
C ASP A 744 -8.82 26.07 28.76
N GLY A 745 -9.78 26.45 27.91
CA GLY A 745 -9.55 27.28 26.74
C GLY A 745 -9.18 26.50 25.49
N ALA A 746 -9.46 25.20 25.45
CA ALA A 746 -9.13 24.35 24.31
C ALA A 746 -9.85 24.76 22.99
N LEU A 747 -10.98 25.45 23.09
CA LEU A 747 -11.76 25.98 21.97
C LEU A 747 -11.45 27.44 21.63
N ASP A 748 -10.53 28.10 22.34
CA ASP A 748 -10.11 29.47 22.05
C ASP A 748 -9.43 29.57 20.66
N PRO A 749 -9.93 30.42 19.73
CA PRO A 749 -9.29 30.63 18.44
C PRO A 749 -7.92 31.34 18.51
N ASN A 750 -7.54 31.95 19.63
CA ASN A 750 -6.29 32.71 19.80
C ASN A 750 -5.17 31.95 20.53
N ASN A 751 -5.14 30.61 20.44
CA ASN A 751 -4.15 29.72 21.06
C ASN A 751 -4.24 29.58 22.59
N GLY A 752 -5.45 29.46 23.14
CA GLY A 752 -5.65 28.99 24.54
C GLY A 752 -5.31 30.02 25.62
N ALA A 753 -5.82 31.25 25.50
CA ALA A 753 -5.58 32.36 26.43
C ALA A 753 -6.23 32.19 27.83
N GLY A 754 -6.78 31.02 28.13
CA GLY A 754 -7.42 30.67 29.40
C GLY A 754 -8.90 30.28 29.28
N PRO A 755 -9.57 29.98 30.40
CA PRO A 755 -10.96 29.54 30.43
C PRO A 755 -11.91 30.57 29.78
N GLY A 756 -13.00 30.09 29.21
CA GLY A 756 -14.00 30.91 28.55
C GLY A 756 -15.29 30.16 28.28
N MET A 757 -16.10 30.70 27.37
CA MET A 757 -17.34 30.06 26.92
C MET A 757 -17.51 30.16 25.41
N VAL A 758 -17.97 29.08 24.78
CA VAL A 758 -18.46 29.09 23.40
C VAL A 758 -19.96 29.36 23.38
N ARG A 759 -20.39 30.30 22.55
CA ARG A 759 -21.78 30.75 22.43
C ARG A 759 -22.24 30.82 20.98
N SER A 760 -23.55 30.78 20.75
CA SER A 760 -24.11 31.10 19.43
C SER A 760 -23.77 32.54 19.01
N ASP A 761 -23.48 32.75 17.73
CA ASP A 761 -23.24 34.08 17.15
C ASP A 761 -24.53 34.87 16.97
N ASP A 762 -25.07 35.36 18.10
CA ASP A 762 -26.22 36.25 18.17
C ASP A 762 -25.91 37.45 19.08
N ILE A 763 -26.38 38.63 18.69
CA ILE A 763 -26.15 39.89 19.43
C ILE A 763 -26.66 39.85 20.88
N SER A 764 -27.63 38.97 21.19
CA SER A 764 -28.10 38.77 22.58
C SER A 764 -27.15 37.95 23.44
N MET A 765 -26.19 37.25 22.84
CA MET A 765 -25.22 36.38 23.51
C MET A 765 -23.82 36.99 23.63
N ASP A 766 -23.50 38.01 22.82
CA ASP A 766 -22.26 38.78 22.86
C ASP A 766 -22.23 39.72 24.08
N LEU A 767 -21.40 39.38 25.06
CA LEU A 767 -21.23 40.13 26.30
C LEU A 767 -20.09 41.18 26.23
N GLY A 768 -19.52 41.42 25.04
CA GLY A 768 -18.56 42.51 24.80
C GLY A 768 -17.08 42.14 24.81
N ASN A 769 -16.72 40.93 25.27
CA ASN A 769 -15.36 40.37 25.26
C ASN A 769 -15.33 39.02 24.52
N CYS A 770 -16.02 38.97 23.39
CA CYS A 770 -16.16 37.79 22.56
C CYS A 770 -15.43 37.98 21.22
N VAL A 771 -14.83 36.89 20.71
CA VAL A 771 -14.23 36.83 19.38
C VAL A 771 -14.99 35.81 18.53
N THR A 772 -15.25 36.15 17.27
CA THR A 772 -15.87 35.21 16.33
C THR A 772 -14.94 34.04 16.06
N VAL A 773 -15.45 32.82 16.19
CA VAL A 773 -14.72 31.61 15.82
C VAL A 773 -15.01 31.34 14.33
N PRO A 774 -14.01 31.46 13.43
CA PRO A 774 -14.24 31.44 11.99
C PRO A 774 -14.99 30.18 11.51
N ASN A 775 -16.00 30.34 10.66
CA ASN A 775 -16.76 29.27 10.01
C ASN A 775 -17.55 28.32 10.93
N THR A 776 -17.82 28.71 12.19
CA THR A 776 -18.54 27.86 13.16
C THR A 776 -19.89 28.42 13.62
N CYS A 777 -20.23 29.65 13.20
CA CYS A 777 -21.39 30.42 13.69
C CYS A 777 -21.42 30.53 15.22
N SER A 778 -20.23 30.63 15.83
CA SER A 778 -20.06 30.73 17.27
C SER A 778 -19.11 31.86 17.67
N LEU A 779 -19.25 32.31 18.91
CA LEU A 779 -18.41 33.30 19.59
C LEU A 779 -17.67 32.62 20.73
N TYR A 780 -16.41 32.96 20.94
CA TYR A 780 -15.63 32.58 22.13
C TYR A 780 -15.47 33.79 23.05
N CYS A 781 -15.90 33.68 24.31
CA CYS A 781 -15.95 34.80 25.27
C CYS A 781 -15.11 34.51 26.53
N THR A 782 -14.22 35.42 26.92
CA THR A 782 -13.25 35.23 28.04
C THR A 782 -13.73 35.70 29.41
N ASP A 783 -14.80 36.49 29.49
CA ASP A 783 -15.12 37.29 30.69
C ASP A 783 -16.40 36.85 31.43
N ALA A 784 -16.91 35.65 31.16
CA ALA A 784 -18.02 35.10 31.92
C ALA A 784 -17.48 34.19 33.03
N ALA A 785 -17.54 34.67 34.28
CA ALA A 785 -17.16 33.87 35.44
C ALA A 785 -17.92 32.53 35.43
N PRO A 786 -17.25 31.37 35.47
CA PRO A 786 -17.91 30.08 35.60
C PRO A 786 -18.62 30.02 36.95
N GLY A 787 -19.89 29.61 36.96
CA GLY A 787 -20.58 29.27 38.20
C GLY A 787 -19.89 28.08 38.85
N GLU A 788 -19.46 28.22 40.10
CA GLU A 788 -18.75 27.17 40.87
C GLU A 788 -19.45 25.80 40.78
N PRO A 789 -18.77 24.74 40.28
CA PRO A 789 -19.18 23.37 40.54
C PRO A 789 -18.78 22.99 41.97
N THR A 790 -19.72 22.51 42.76
CA THR A 790 -19.44 21.91 44.07
C THR A 790 -18.70 20.58 43.89
N GLU A 791 -17.43 20.57 44.28
CA GLU A 791 -16.53 19.42 44.27
C GLU A 791 -17.04 18.27 45.18
N PRO A 792 -17.23 17.03 44.68
CA PRO A 792 -17.28 15.84 45.52
C PRO A 792 -15.86 15.33 45.79
N ALA A 793 -15.59 15.00 47.05
CA ALA A 793 -14.28 14.62 47.57
C ALA A 793 -13.61 13.46 46.81
N PRO A 794 -12.28 13.52 46.56
CA PRO A 794 -11.54 12.45 45.89
C PRO A 794 -11.43 11.20 46.76
N ALA A 795 -11.77 10.05 46.16
CA ALA A 795 -11.43 8.74 46.69
C ALA A 795 -9.93 8.43 46.45
N PRO A 796 -9.27 7.67 47.33
CA PRO A 796 -7.81 7.50 47.30
C PRO A 796 -7.35 6.62 46.13
N ALA A 797 -6.31 7.09 45.42
CA ALA A 797 -5.67 6.38 44.32
C ALA A 797 -4.93 5.10 44.79
N PRO A 798 -4.97 4.00 44.02
CA PRO A 798 -4.12 2.85 44.26
C PRO A 798 -2.69 3.10 43.77
N THR A 799 -1.73 2.83 44.66
CA THR A 799 -0.27 2.89 44.45
C THR A 799 0.22 2.01 43.29
N PRO A 800 1.02 2.53 42.35
CA PRO A 800 1.72 1.72 41.35
C PRO A 800 2.94 1.01 41.96
N VAL A 801 3.04 -0.30 41.74
CA VAL A 801 4.23 -1.09 42.06
C VAL A 801 5.20 -1.02 40.88
N VAL A 802 6.34 -0.36 41.10
CA VAL A 802 7.48 -0.30 40.18
C VAL A 802 8.38 -1.51 40.42
N ILE A 803 8.67 -2.28 39.38
CA ILE A 803 9.72 -3.32 39.38
C ILE A 803 10.86 -2.81 38.49
N GLU A 804 12.01 -2.53 39.10
CA GLU A 804 13.25 -2.15 38.41
C GLU A 804 14.01 -3.39 37.86
N PRO A 805 14.72 -3.26 36.72
CA PRO A 805 15.61 -4.29 36.20
C PRO A 805 17.05 -4.14 36.72
N ALA A 806 17.75 -5.25 36.93
CA ALA A 806 19.18 -5.30 37.26
C ALA A 806 19.86 -6.50 36.54
N PRO A 807 21.20 -6.58 36.44
CA PRO A 807 21.98 -6.07 35.30
C PRO A 807 22.79 -7.18 34.58
N SER A 808 23.30 -6.85 33.39
CA SER A 808 24.22 -7.67 32.59
C SER A 808 25.58 -7.94 33.25
N PRO A 809 26.25 -9.04 32.87
CA PRO A 809 27.70 -9.02 32.72
C PRO A 809 28.22 -9.69 31.42
N THR A 810 29.23 -9.07 30.82
CA THR A 810 30.25 -9.62 29.90
C THR A 810 31.61 -9.61 30.63
N PRO A 811 32.75 -10.13 30.12
CA PRO A 811 33.09 -11.26 29.24
C PRO A 811 34.19 -12.18 29.90
N PRO A 812 34.90 -13.08 29.19
CA PRO A 812 36.22 -12.68 28.67
C PRO A 812 36.65 -13.35 27.33
N ALA A 813 37.69 -12.77 26.72
CA ALA A 813 38.29 -13.18 25.46
C ALA A 813 39.50 -14.13 25.61
N SER A 814 39.80 -14.81 24.49
CA SER A 814 41.12 -15.03 23.86
C SER A 814 41.79 -16.42 23.86
N ASN A 815 42.44 -16.66 22.70
CA ASN A 815 43.53 -17.58 22.34
C ASN A 815 43.14 -19.05 22.14
N GLY A 816 43.50 -19.77 21.06
CA GLY A 816 44.55 -19.72 20.02
C GLY A 816 44.74 -21.21 19.62
N ALA A 817 45.37 -21.69 18.54
CA ALA A 817 46.13 -21.15 17.43
C ALA A 817 46.45 -22.33 16.46
N ILE A 818 46.76 -22.02 15.18
CA ILE A 818 47.78 -22.63 14.29
C ILE A 818 47.56 -24.02 13.62
N LEU A 819 47.68 -24.01 12.28
CA LEU A 819 48.64 -24.76 11.40
C LEU A 819 48.37 -24.31 9.93
N SER A 820 49.04 -23.31 9.32
CA SER A 820 50.33 -23.32 8.55
C SER A 820 50.38 -24.37 7.41
N SER A 821 50.23 -24.01 6.12
CA SER A 821 51.20 -23.41 5.16
C SER A 821 51.94 -24.44 4.29
N ILE A 822 51.85 -24.37 2.94
CA ILE A 822 52.86 -24.65 1.86
C ILE A 822 52.28 -24.03 0.56
N ASP A 823 52.71 -22.87 0.04
CA ASP A 823 53.90 -22.44 -0.74
C ASP A 823 53.72 -22.53 -2.28
N PRO A 824 54.00 -21.45 -3.06
CA PRO A 824 53.79 -21.36 -4.50
C PRO A 824 55.11 -21.54 -5.29
N SER A 825 55.06 -22.26 -6.40
CA SER A 825 55.94 -22.05 -7.57
C SER A 825 55.73 -23.15 -8.60
N LEU A 826 55.44 -22.77 -9.84
CA LEU A 826 55.84 -23.56 -11.01
C LEU A 826 56.40 -22.61 -12.07
N SER A 827 57.57 -23.00 -12.54
CA SER A 827 58.55 -22.29 -13.35
C SER A 827 58.25 -22.30 -14.85
N SER A 828 58.85 -21.33 -15.54
CA SER A 828 59.03 -21.29 -17.00
C SER A 828 59.72 -22.54 -17.54
N VAL A 829 59.26 -23.03 -18.68
CA VAL A 829 59.94 -24.06 -19.50
C VAL A 829 60.29 -23.43 -20.84
N ASP A 830 61.58 -23.32 -21.16
CA ASP A 830 62.08 -23.06 -22.51
C ASP A 830 62.34 -24.39 -23.24
N LEU A 831 61.86 -24.54 -24.48
CA LEU A 831 62.27 -25.54 -25.48
C LEU A 831 62.05 -24.96 -26.91
N PRO A 832 62.65 -25.54 -27.96
CA PRO A 832 63.90 -25.18 -28.65
C PRO A 832 63.70 -24.25 -29.88
N SER A 833 64.82 -23.74 -30.40
CA SER A 833 64.96 -22.63 -31.36
C SER A 833 64.72 -22.91 -32.84
N ASP A 834 64.08 -24.01 -33.24
CA ASP A 834 63.82 -24.30 -34.67
C ASP A 834 62.31 -24.38 -34.93
N GLY A 835 61.82 -23.46 -35.77
CA GLY A 835 60.41 -23.26 -36.08
C GLY A 835 59.77 -24.46 -36.77
N ILE A 836 58.63 -24.91 -36.25
CA ILE A 836 58.00 -26.18 -36.65
C ILE A 836 56.81 -26.02 -37.62
N CYS A 837 56.39 -24.81 -38.01
CA CYS A 837 55.12 -24.66 -38.77
C CYS A 837 55.20 -23.88 -40.09
N LEU A 838 56.39 -23.44 -40.53
CA LEU A 838 56.54 -22.66 -41.76
C LEU A 838 56.95 -23.55 -42.92
N GLN A 839 56.15 -23.59 -43.98
CA GLN A 839 56.61 -24.16 -45.25
C GLN A 839 57.59 -23.18 -45.89
N ASP A 840 58.82 -23.64 -46.14
CA ASP A 840 59.78 -22.86 -46.92
C ASP A 840 59.18 -22.55 -48.30
N SER A 841 59.01 -21.24 -48.58
CA SER A 841 58.86 -20.62 -49.90
C SER A 841 57.49 -20.55 -50.63
N THR A 842 56.40 -20.15 -49.97
CA THR A 842 55.21 -19.64 -50.72
C THR A 842 54.57 -18.42 -50.06
N TRP A 843 55.00 -17.22 -50.49
CA TRP A 843 54.22 -15.99 -50.33
C TRP A 843 53.47 -15.73 -51.64
N ASP A 844 52.15 -15.57 -51.58
CA ASP A 844 51.29 -15.29 -52.76
C ASP A 844 50.82 -13.82 -52.79
N SER A 845 50.43 -13.32 -53.97
CA SER A 845 49.88 -11.97 -54.15
C SER A 845 48.36 -11.96 -54.27
N PHE A 846 47.71 -11.03 -53.57
CA PHE A 846 46.29 -10.72 -53.78
C PHE A 846 46.17 -9.34 -54.44
N MET A 847 45.84 -9.31 -55.74
CA MET A 847 45.50 -8.09 -56.49
C MET A 847 46.59 -6.97 -56.51
N SER A 848 47.88 -7.35 -56.46
CA SER A 848 49.03 -6.46 -56.64
C SER A 848 50.24 -7.16 -57.28
N GLU A 849 51.15 -6.41 -57.90
CA GLU A 849 52.45 -6.92 -58.37
C GLU A 849 53.48 -6.89 -57.22
N LEU A 850 54.26 -7.98 -57.07
CA LEU A 850 55.31 -8.13 -56.05
C LEU A 850 56.70 -8.09 -56.70
N GLU A 851 57.61 -7.27 -56.17
CA GLU A 851 59.04 -7.30 -56.51
C GLU A 851 59.91 -7.58 -55.28
N THR A 852 61.03 -8.30 -55.49
CA THR A 852 62.06 -8.52 -54.45
C THR A 852 63.05 -7.37 -54.45
N VAL A 853 63.25 -6.74 -53.30
CA VAL A 853 64.21 -5.67 -53.07
C VAL A 853 65.20 -6.05 -51.97
N PRO A 854 66.43 -5.50 -51.94
CA PRO A 854 67.37 -5.76 -50.85
C PRO A 854 66.83 -5.23 -49.51
N GLY A 855 66.74 -6.09 -48.49
CA GLY A 855 66.34 -5.72 -47.13
C GLY A 855 67.50 -5.11 -46.32
N ARG A 856 67.17 -4.50 -45.17
CA ARG A 856 68.12 -3.70 -44.37
C ARG A 856 69.24 -4.52 -43.68
N SER A 857 69.11 -5.85 -43.59
CA SER A 857 70.15 -6.77 -43.11
C SER A 857 70.12 -8.09 -43.87
N THR A 858 71.12 -8.33 -44.72
CA THR A 858 71.47 -9.57 -45.48
C THR A 858 70.34 -10.48 -46.01
N GLY A 859 69.10 -9.99 -46.12
CA GLY A 859 67.93 -10.71 -46.62
C GLY A 859 67.17 -9.91 -47.68
N LEU A 860 66.26 -10.60 -48.39
CA LEU A 860 65.37 -10.00 -49.39
C LEU A 860 64.10 -9.47 -48.70
N ALA A 861 63.58 -8.34 -49.17
CA ALA A 861 62.29 -7.78 -48.78
C ALA A 861 61.35 -7.77 -50.00
N TYR A 862 60.04 -7.75 -49.77
CA TYR A 862 59.02 -7.73 -50.83
C TYR A 862 58.26 -6.41 -50.83
N LYS A 863 58.13 -5.79 -52.00
CA LYS A 863 57.41 -4.53 -52.20
C LYS A 863 56.19 -4.76 -53.10
N ALA A 864 55.01 -4.32 -52.64
CA ALA A 864 53.78 -4.32 -53.42
C ALA A 864 53.53 -2.94 -54.05
N HIS A 865 53.30 -2.87 -55.36
CA HIS A 865 52.99 -1.61 -56.06
C HIS A 865 51.78 -1.74 -57.01
N SER A 866 51.27 -0.59 -57.49
CA SER A 866 50.18 -0.49 -58.50
C SER A 866 48.80 -1.04 -58.07
N ARG A 867 48.24 -0.53 -56.95
CA ARG A 867 46.89 -0.90 -56.48
C ARG A 867 45.77 -0.27 -57.33
N THR A 868 44.75 -1.04 -57.71
CA THR A 868 43.56 -0.58 -58.46
C THR A 868 42.29 -0.44 -57.62
N HIS A 869 42.35 -0.77 -56.32
CA HIS A 869 41.24 -0.66 -55.36
C HIS A 869 41.80 -0.27 -53.97
N GLN A 870 41.13 0.62 -53.23
CA GLN A 870 41.70 1.23 -52.01
C GLN A 870 41.88 0.28 -50.80
N ALA A 871 41.33 -0.94 -50.81
CA ALA A 871 41.27 -1.79 -49.60
C ALA A 871 41.84 -3.22 -49.71
N ARG A 872 42.41 -3.65 -50.84
CA ARG A 872 42.90 -5.04 -50.97
C ARG A 872 44.21 -5.11 -51.76
N GLY A 873 45.33 -5.35 -51.07
CA GLY A 873 46.61 -5.69 -51.69
C GLY A 873 47.80 -5.74 -50.72
N GLY A 874 48.30 -6.94 -50.41
CA GLY A 874 49.46 -7.21 -49.55
C GLY A 874 49.96 -8.66 -49.66
N PRO A 875 51.15 -8.99 -49.14
CA PRO A 875 51.72 -10.35 -49.19
C PRO A 875 51.00 -11.30 -48.21
N ILE A 876 50.75 -12.55 -48.63
CA ILE A 876 50.05 -13.58 -47.82
C ILE A 876 50.97 -14.80 -47.61
N MET A 877 50.97 -15.39 -46.41
CA MET A 877 51.74 -16.60 -46.05
C MET A 877 50.80 -17.70 -45.54
N SER A 878 51.03 -18.92 -46.01
CA SER A 878 50.31 -20.14 -45.59
C SER A 878 51.14 -20.95 -44.59
N PHE A 879 50.48 -21.68 -43.67
CA PHE A 879 51.11 -22.56 -42.69
C PHE A 879 50.35 -23.89 -42.60
N ASP A 880 51.04 -24.94 -42.13
CA ASP A 880 50.45 -26.27 -41.95
C ASP A 880 49.72 -26.35 -40.60
N THR A 881 48.40 -26.57 -40.66
CA THR A 881 47.55 -26.61 -39.47
C THR A 881 47.66 -27.91 -38.67
N SER A 882 48.30 -28.95 -39.22
CA SER A 882 48.56 -30.21 -38.50
C SER A 882 49.56 -30.06 -37.35
N CYS A 883 50.26 -28.93 -37.28
CA CYS A 883 51.23 -28.59 -36.24
C CYS A 883 50.63 -27.76 -35.09
N LEU A 884 49.33 -27.43 -35.13
CA LEU A 884 48.63 -26.67 -34.09
C LEU A 884 47.81 -27.59 -33.18
N VAL A 885 48.01 -27.45 -31.86
CA VAL A 885 47.21 -28.11 -30.83
C VAL A 885 46.03 -27.23 -30.45
N ALA A 886 44.83 -27.81 -30.38
CA ALA A 886 43.60 -27.10 -30.01
C ALA A 886 43.67 -26.56 -28.57
N ASN A 887 43.19 -25.31 -28.38
CA ASN A 887 43.12 -24.57 -27.11
C ASN A 887 44.47 -24.10 -26.51
N GLU A 888 45.52 -23.99 -27.32
CA GLU A 888 46.82 -23.38 -26.95
C GLU A 888 46.99 -22.00 -27.62
N TRP A 889 47.76 -21.11 -27.00
CA TRP A 889 48.08 -19.78 -27.53
C TRP A 889 49.45 -19.79 -28.23
N TYR A 890 49.53 -19.17 -29.42
CA TYR A 890 50.76 -19.05 -30.19
C TYR A 890 51.08 -17.57 -30.44
N GLU A 891 52.33 -17.16 -30.22
CA GLU A 891 52.81 -15.81 -30.51
C GLU A 891 53.47 -15.78 -31.90
N ILE A 892 53.03 -14.87 -32.77
CA ILE A 892 53.63 -14.64 -34.10
C ILE A 892 54.29 -13.27 -34.09
N ARG A 893 55.59 -13.22 -34.42
CA ARG A 893 56.33 -11.96 -34.58
C ARG A 893 56.64 -11.70 -36.05
N ALA A 894 56.26 -10.53 -36.54
CA ALA A 894 56.59 -10.06 -37.89
C ALA A 894 57.09 -8.61 -37.81
N ASP A 895 58.24 -8.34 -38.44
CA ASP A 895 58.77 -6.98 -38.59
C ASP A 895 58.15 -6.33 -39.82
N VAL A 896 57.35 -5.27 -39.64
CA VAL A 896 56.66 -4.57 -40.74
C VAL A 896 57.13 -3.12 -40.85
N LEU A 897 57.39 -2.67 -42.09
CA LEU A 897 57.81 -1.29 -42.41
C LEU A 897 56.74 -0.60 -43.26
N ALA A 898 56.11 0.45 -42.72
CA ALA A 898 55.13 1.28 -43.42
C ALA A 898 55.78 2.60 -43.89
N GLN A 899 55.54 3.01 -45.15
CA GLN A 899 56.01 4.29 -45.69
C GLN A 899 54.82 5.08 -46.24
N ASN A 900 54.65 6.33 -45.80
CA ASN A 900 53.53 7.17 -46.20
C ASN A 900 53.77 7.81 -47.58
N ALA A 901 52.79 7.72 -48.49
CA ALA A 901 53.00 8.03 -49.91
C ALA A 901 53.17 9.52 -50.24
N GLY A 902 52.98 10.42 -49.27
CA GLY A 902 53.09 11.87 -49.45
C GLY A 902 54.29 12.55 -48.78
N THR A 903 54.99 11.91 -47.84
CA THR A 903 55.95 12.60 -46.95
C THR A 903 57.31 11.91 -46.75
N GLU A 904 57.52 10.70 -47.29
CA GLU A 904 58.75 9.88 -47.15
C GLU A 904 59.20 9.57 -45.69
N GLU A 905 58.44 9.93 -44.66
CA GLU A 905 58.77 9.58 -43.27
C GLU A 905 58.54 8.09 -42.97
N ILE A 906 59.48 7.52 -42.20
CA ILE A 906 59.49 6.11 -41.76
C ILE A 906 59.06 6.06 -40.29
N ASN A 907 57.91 5.44 -40.01
CA ASN A 907 57.47 5.20 -38.64
C ASN A 907 57.91 3.80 -38.18
N ASN A 908 58.71 3.74 -37.10
CA ASN A 908 59.10 2.49 -36.45
C ASN A 908 58.00 2.06 -35.47
N CYS A 909 57.42 0.87 -35.63
CA CYS A 909 56.65 0.23 -34.57
C CYS A 909 57.63 -0.34 -33.53
N SER A 910 57.95 0.40 -32.47
CA SER A 910 58.79 -0.10 -31.38
C SER A 910 57.97 -0.39 -30.13
N ALA A 911 57.86 -1.69 -29.83
CA ALA A 911 57.61 -2.33 -28.54
C ALA A 911 56.40 -1.86 -27.69
N VAL A 912 55.37 -2.71 -27.73
CA VAL A 912 54.19 -2.83 -26.84
C VAL A 912 53.06 -1.83 -27.09
N SER A 913 52.47 -1.94 -28.28
CA SER A 913 51.05 -1.63 -28.53
C SER A 913 50.58 -2.45 -29.75
N ASP A 914 49.97 -3.60 -29.45
CA ASP A 914 49.04 -4.45 -30.21
C ASP A 914 49.04 -4.38 -31.76
N CYS A 915 49.84 -5.23 -32.40
CA CYS A 915 49.51 -5.74 -33.73
C CYS A 915 48.48 -6.88 -33.55
N ILE A 916 47.22 -6.68 -33.94
CA ILE A 916 46.22 -7.73 -33.95
C ILE A 916 46.37 -8.58 -35.22
N VAL A 917 46.58 -9.88 -35.03
CA VAL A 917 46.54 -10.89 -36.09
C VAL A 917 45.07 -11.24 -36.35
N LEU A 918 44.59 -11.06 -37.58
CA LEU A 918 43.30 -11.58 -38.04
C LEU A 918 43.50 -13.01 -38.57
N LEU A 919 42.95 -13.99 -37.86
CA LEU A 919 42.79 -15.36 -38.35
C LEU A 919 41.48 -15.43 -39.14
N THR A 920 41.55 -15.72 -40.45
CA THR A 920 40.35 -16.00 -41.26
C THR A 920 40.47 -17.38 -41.88
N SER A 921 39.70 -18.33 -41.35
CA SER A 921 39.56 -19.74 -41.78
C SER A 921 40.83 -20.60 -41.68
N ASN A 922 40.62 -21.92 -41.60
CA ASN A 922 41.59 -22.97 -41.23
C ASN A 922 42.81 -23.15 -42.18
N THR A 923 43.24 -22.17 -42.98
CA THR A 923 44.43 -22.34 -43.84
C THR A 923 45.26 -21.07 -44.19
N ASN A 924 44.89 -19.82 -43.85
CA ASN A 924 45.71 -18.64 -44.24
C ASN A 924 45.66 -17.46 -43.23
N ILE A 925 46.79 -16.75 -43.04
CA ILE A 925 46.90 -15.50 -42.26
C ILE A 925 47.23 -14.34 -43.20
N SER A 926 46.55 -13.19 -43.02
CA SER A 926 46.82 -11.94 -43.74
C SER A 926 47.23 -10.83 -42.76
N PHE A 927 48.28 -10.06 -43.09
CA PHE A 927 48.75 -8.93 -42.28
C PHE A 927 48.27 -7.60 -42.86
N GLY A 928 47.65 -6.75 -42.02
CA GLY A 928 47.27 -5.38 -42.36
C GLY A 928 47.86 -4.37 -41.38
N LEU A 929 48.49 -3.31 -41.89
CA LEU A 929 48.93 -2.16 -41.09
C LEU A 929 47.80 -1.13 -41.02
N LEU A 930 47.25 -0.88 -39.83
CA LEU A 930 46.50 0.33 -39.53
C LEU A 930 47.51 1.33 -38.94
N GLN A 931 47.68 2.48 -39.61
CA GLN A 931 48.41 3.60 -39.05
C GLN A 931 47.39 4.56 -38.43
N SER A 932 47.55 4.83 -37.14
CA SER A 932 46.85 5.90 -36.44
C SER A 932 47.29 7.26 -36.97
N ASP A 933 46.32 8.06 -37.41
CA ASP A 933 46.03 9.38 -36.83
C ASP A 933 44.52 9.52 -36.72
#